data_AF-A0A497UVD5-F1
#
_entry.id   AF-A0A497UVD5-F1
#
_cell.length_a   1.000
_cell.length_b   1.000
_cell.length_c   1.000
_cell.angle_alpha   90.00
_cell.angle_beta   90.00
_cell.angle_gamma   90.00
#
_symmetry.space_group_name_H-M   'P 1'
#
loop_
_entity.id
_entity.type
_entity.pdbx_description
1 polymer ?
#
loop_
_entity_poly.entity_id
_entity_poly.type
_entity_poly.pdbx_seq_one_letter_code
_entity_poly.pdbx_strand_id
1 'polypeptide(L)'
;MIAKTTIDTVFETARVEEVIGDFVQLKRAGSNFKGLSPFSDERSPSFMVSPVKQIWKDFSSGKGGNVVAFLMEHEHFTYPEAIRYLAKKYNIEIEETEQSQEEKAEANEKESMYLVSEFAKRYFHDILLNNEEGQAIGYSYFKERGFTNETIRKFELGYSPDTWDALTKEALGKGYKLEYLEKTGLTIVKEDKQFDRFKGRVMFPIQSMSGRTLGFGGRILGNDKKAAKYMNSPESDIYHKSKVLYGIFYAKQSIAKLDNCYLVEGYTDVIQFHQAGIENVVASSGTALTSDQIRLINRLTKNITVLFDGDAAGLRASIRGIDLILEEGMNVKVCTFPQGEDPDSFARKNSYEELVRYLDTNAKDFIQFKASLLMDESQNDPVKKAGLIRDMVTSISKIPDRIQREIYLQETARIMDISEQVLVNTLAQLIQKDVVETGKKQKQEQKAFEVVKNENPEQSQRIDVLYELERKIIEILLLYGNKTEEFEDVILRANEEGEIEEVTEKKEYKVYQRIYLSLQEDEVELANPLFREIYNDMVNYFHQNESFNTEHYLMHLAPELAQEVTDILMHEEREVLHNWEGQNIIVKQKDQTIEQYVSETILTLRWYLVDRIIEELKGSITSGPDSDNTETLSMAMDYYKLINSFSSKLGRVMSRYS
;
A
#
# COMPACT_ATOMS: atom_id res chain seq x y z
N MET A 1 -17.52 -16.90 -6.46
CA MET A 1 -16.96 -16.96 -5.09
C MET A 1 -16.72 -15.51 -4.68
N ILE A 2 -16.82 -15.13 -3.41
CA ILE A 2 -16.54 -13.74 -3.02
C ILE A 2 -15.03 -13.51 -3.19
N ALA A 3 -14.63 -12.40 -3.82
CA ALA A 3 -13.23 -12.10 -4.10
C ALA A 3 -12.41 -12.12 -2.81
N LYS A 4 -11.18 -12.63 -2.90
CA LYS A 4 -10.31 -12.74 -1.71
C LYS A 4 -10.04 -11.38 -1.08
N THR A 5 -9.90 -10.34 -1.90
CA THR A 5 -9.81 -8.93 -1.48
C THR A 5 -11.01 -8.55 -0.62
N THR A 6 -12.23 -8.79 -1.09
CA THR A 6 -13.46 -8.56 -0.32
C THR A 6 -13.50 -9.39 0.97
N ILE A 7 -13.13 -10.67 0.92
CA ILE A 7 -13.09 -11.52 2.12
C ILE A 7 -12.11 -10.97 3.16
N ASP A 8 -10.90 -10.60 2.73
CA ASP A 8 -9.86 -10.05 3.59
C ASP A 8 -10.31 -8.69 4.17
N THR A 9 -10.90 -7.81 3.36
CA THR A 9 -11.48 -6.53 3.83
C THR A 9 -12.61 -6.74 4.83
N VAL A 10 -13.46 -7.75 4.63
CA VAL A 10 -14.53 -8.12 5.57
C VAL A 10 -13.94 -8.60 6.90
N PHE A 11 -12.90 -9.44 6.89
CA PHE A 11 -12.24 -9.89 8.12
C PHE A 11 -11.45 -8.79 8.83
N GLU A 12 -10.86 -7.84 8.10
CA GLU A 12 -10.13 -6.70 8.67
C GLU A 12 -11.07 -5.66 9.31
N THR A 13 -12.25 -5.47 8.70
CA THR A 13 -13.22 -4.46 9.14
C THR A 13 -14.14 -5.01 10.23
N ALA A 14 -14.52 -6.29 10.15
CA ALA A 14 -15.45 -6.87 11.11
C ALA A 14 -14.90 -6.84 12.54
N ARG A 15 -15.79 -6.50 13.48
CA ARG A 15 -15.52 -6.53 14.91
C ARG A 15 -16.43 -7.57 15.56
N VAL A 16 -15.84 -8.63 16.09
CA VAL A 16 -16.57 -9.78 16.65
C VAL A 16 -17.58 -9.38 17.73
N GLU A 17 -17.24 -8.40 18.57
CA GLU A 17 -18.09 -7.92 19.66
C GLU A 17 -19.29 -7.11 19.18
N GLU A 18 -19.14 -6.35 18.09
CA GLU A 18 -20.23 -5.57 17.50
C GLU A 18 -21.20 -6.46 16.74
N VAL A 19 -20.69 -7.47 16.04
CA VAL A 19 -21.53 -8.41 15.30
C VAL A 19 -22.30 -9.31 16.24
N ILE A 20 -21.65 -9.87 17.26
CA ILE A 20 -22.33 -10.74 18.22
C ILE A 20 -23.27 -9.94 19.15
N GLY A 21 -22.95 -8.68 19.43
CA GLY A 21 -23.79 -7.78 20.23
C GLY A 21 -25.18 -7.52 19.65
N ASP A 22 -25.38 -7.71 18.34
CA ASP A 22 -26.71 -7.63 17.71
C ASP A 22 -27.63 -8.78 18.13
N PHE A 23 -27.06 -9.95 18.45
CA PHE A 23 -27.80 -11.18 18.71
C PHE A 23 -27.85 -11.52 20.19
N VAL A 24 -26.79 -11.21 20.93
CA VAL A 24 -26.63 -11.61 22.33
C VAL A 24 -26.34 -10.38 23.20
N GLN A 25 -27.05 -10.27 24.32
CA GLN A 25 -26.80 -9.20 25.28
C GLN A 25 -25.47 -9.43 26.01
N LEU A 26 -24.45 -8.68 25.61
CA LEU A 26 -23.10 -8.75 26.17
C LEU A 26 -22.87 -7.71 27.28
N LYS A 27 -22.24 -8.14 28.38
CA LYS A 27 -21.77 -7.28 29.48
C LYS A 27 -20.25 -7.33 29.54
N ARG A 28 -19.61 -6.18 29.75
CA ARG A 28 -18.15 -6.07 29.83
C ARG A 28 -17.62 -6.81 31.06
N ALA A 29 -16.53 -7.57 30.88
CA ALA A 29 -15.84 -8.32 31.92
C ALA A 29 -14.32 -8.25 31.69
N GLY A 30 -13.71 -7.15 32.15
CA GLY A 30 -12.29 -6.85 31.91
C GLY A 30 -12.03 -6.49 30.44
N SER A 31 -11.08 -7.19 29.81
CA SER A 31 -10.75 -7.06 28.38
C SER A 31 -11.67 -7.85 27.45
N ASN A 32 -12.55 -8.70 28.00
CA ASN A 32 -13.51 -9.50 27.25
C ASN A 32 -14.95 -9.07 27.55
N PHE A 33 -15.89 -9.62 26.79
CA PHE A 33 -17.33 -9.50 27.04
C PHE A 33 -17.91 -10.87 27.44
N LYS A 34 -18.92 -10.86 28.30
CA LYS A 34 -19.65 -12.06 28.72
C LYS A 34 -21.15 -11.91 28.50
N GLY A 35 -21.81 -12.98 28.08
CA GLY A 35 -23.26 -13.06 27.87
C GLY A 35 -23.81 -14.43 28.26
N LEU A 36 -25.13 -14.58 28.18
CA LEU A 36 -25.75 -15.92 28.22
C LEU A 36 -25.46 -16.64 26.91
N SER A 37 -25.29 -17.96 26.97
CA SER A 37 -25.18 -18.79 25.77
C SER A 37 -26.39 -18.62 24.87
N PRO A 38 -26.19 -18.34 23.57
CA PRO A 38 -27.29 -18.38 22.60
C PRO A 38 -27.55 -19.80 22.08
N PHE A 39 -26.72 -20.78 22.46
CA PHE A 39 -26.79 -22.16 21.97
C PHE A 39 -27.37 -23.14 22.99
N SER A 40 -27.52 -22.72 24.24
CA SER A 40 -28.01 -23.54 25.34
C SER A 40 -28.76 -22.68 26.34
N ASP A 41 -29.84 -23.23 26.91
CA ASP A 41 -30.69 -22.50 27.84
C ASP A 41 -30.10 -22.57 29.26
N GLU A 42 -29.34 -21.53 29.63
CA GLU A 42 -28.60 -21.45 30.89
C GLU A 42 -28.93 -20.18 31.69
N ARG A 43 -28.77 -20.26 33.02
CA ARG A 43 -29.05 -19.12 33.94
C ARG A 43 -27.82 -18.30 34.29
N SER A 44 -26.62 -18.83 34.05
CA SER A 44 -25.35 -18.17 34.36
C SER A 44 -24.60 -17.84 33.06
N PRO A 45 -24.03 -16.63 32.90
CA PRO A 45 -23.30 -16.26 31.68
C PRO A 45 -22.09 -17.17 31.43
N SER A 46 -22.13 -18.01 30.41
CA SER A 46 -21.00 -18.86 29.98
C SER A 46 -20.47 -18.51 28.57
N PHE A 47 -21.11 -17.57 27.89
CA PHE A 47 -20.67 -17.11 26.58
C PHE A 47 -19.65 -15.99 26.71
N MET A 48 -18.46 -16.17 26.13
CA MET A 48 -17.38 -15.17 26.18
C MET A 48 -16.97 -14.73 24.79
N VAL A 49 -16.82 -13.42 24.61
CA VAL A 49 -16.32 -12.79 23.39
C VAL A 49 -15.03 -12.04 23.69
N SER A 50 -14.00 -12.30 22.91
CA SER A 50 -12.70 -11.65 23.03
C SER A 50 -12.46 -10.76 21.80
N PRO A 51 -12.66 -9.43 21.91
CA PRO A 51 -12.36 -8.48 20.84
C PRO A 51 -10.92 -8.61 20.33
N VAL A 52 -9.98 -8.80 21.26
CA VAL A 52 -8.55 -8.90 20.95
C VAL A 52 -8.24 -10.13 20.09
N LYS A 53 -8.86 -11.26 20.39
CA LYS A 53 -8.64 -12.51 19.64
C LYS A 53 -9.55 -12.62 18.41
N GLN A 54 -10.49 -11.69 18.22
CA GLN A 54 -11.56 -11.76 17.20
C GLN A 54 -12.29 -13.13 17.20
N ILE A 55 -12.46 -13.71 18.39
CA ILE A 55 -13.16 -14.99 18.59
C ILE A 55 -14.16 -14.92 19.73
N TRP A 56 -15.10 -15.85 19.69
CA TRP A 56 -16.02 -16.16 20.78
C TRP A 56 -15.85 -17.62 21.21
N LYS A 57 -16.21 -17.90 22.46
CA LYS A 57 -16.26 -19.25 23.00
C LYS A 57 -17.47 -19.35 23.93
N ASP A 58 -18.28 -20.36 23.68
CA ASP A 58 -19.36 -20.74 24.56
C ASP A 58 -18.93 -21.92 25.44
N PHE A 59 -18.89 -21.71 26.75
CA PHE A 59 -18.37 -22.73 27.68
C PHE A 59 -19.41 -23.79 28.04
N SER A 60 -20.70 -23.53 27.83
CA SER A 60 -21.77 -24.53 28.03
C SER A 60 -21.91 -25.50 26.85
N SER A 61 -21.95 -24.99 25.61
CA SER A 61 -22.07 -25.84 24.41
C SER A 61 -20.72 -26.36 23.88
N GLY A 62 -19.61 -25.75 24.31
CA GLY A 62 -18.27 -26.05 23.83
C GLY A 62 -17.98 -25.48 22.43
N LYS A 63 -18.93 -24.78 21.80
CA LYS A 63 -18.75 -24.15 20.49
C LYS A 63 -17.89 -22.89 20.58
N GLY A 64 -17.22 -22.52 19.49
CA GLY A 64 -16.41 -21.31 19.44
C GLY A 64 -15.74 -21.13 18.08
N GLY A 65 -15.40 -19.90 17.75
CA GLY A 65 -14.80 -19.56 16.47
C GLY A 65 -14.69 -18.06 16.25
N ASN A 66 -14.43 -17.65 15.02
CA ASN A 66 -14.45 -16.25 14.63
C ASN A 66 -15.89 -15.75 14.40
N VAL A 67 -16.03 -14.48 14.03
CA VAL A 67 -17.33 -13.85 13.76
C VAL A 67 -18.14 -14.58 12.67
N VAL A 68 -17.47 -15.12 11.64
CA VAL A 68 -18.12 -15.91 10.58
C VAL A 68 -18.65 -17.22 11.14
N ALA A 69 -17.85 -17.93 11.92
CA ALA A 69 -18.28 -19.16 12.59
C ALA A 69 -19.45 -18.91 13.57
N PHE A 70 -19.55 -17.73 14.19
CA PHE A 70 -20.72 -17.36 14.98
C PHE A 70 -22.00 -17.37 14.14
N LEU A 71 -21.98 -16.65 13.02
CA LEU A 71 -23.13 -16.55 12.11
C LEU A 71 -23.50 -17.91 11.52
N MET A 72 -22.50 -18.74 11.19
CA MET A 72 -22.73 -20.10 10.71
C MET A 72 -23.37 -21.00 11.78
N GLU A 73 -22.98 -20.85 13.05
CA GLU A 73 -23.51 -21.69 14.14
C GLU A 73 -24.86 -21.19 14.68
N HIS A 74 -25.08 -19.87 14.69
CA HIS A 74 -26.27 -19.22 15.26
C HIS A 74 -27.40 -19.05 14.23
N GLU A 75 -27.08 -18.47 13.07
CA GLU A 75 -28.04 -18.20 12.00
C GLU A 75 -28.08 -19.32 10.94
N HIS A 76 -27.25 -20.36 11.10
CA HIS A 76 -27.11 -21.45 10.14
C HIS A 76 -26.74 -21.00 8.71
N PHE A 77 -26.07 -19.86 8.60
CA PHE A 77 -25.57 -19.37 7.32
C PHE A 77 -24.49 -20.29 6.76
N THR A 78 -24.45 -20.42 5.43
CA THR A 78 -23.28 -20.93 4.73
C THR A 78 -22.14 -19.90 4.78
N TYR A 79 -20.89 -20.33 4.60
CA TYR A 79 -19.74 -19.42 4.66
C TYR A 79 -19.88 -18.19 3.73
N PRO A 80 -20.31 -18.31 2.45
CA PRO A 80 -20.54 -17.15 1.60
C PRO A 80 -21.66 -16.24 2.11
N GLU A 81 -22.75 -16.79 2.64
CA GLU A 81 -23.86 -16.00 3.21
C GLU A 81 -23.41 -15.20 4.44
N ALA A 82 -22.58 -15.80 5.31
CA ALA A 82 -22.01 -15.10 6.45
C ALA A 82 -21.09 -13.94 6.03
N ILE A 83 -20.28 -14.11 4.98
CA ILE A 83 -19.47 -13.02 4.43
C ILE A 83 -20.35 -11.94 3.79
N ARG A 84 -21.42 -12.30 3.06
CA ARG A 84 -22.37 -11.31 2.49
C ARG A 84 -23.08 -10.51 3.58
N TYR A 85 -23.46 -11.15 4.68
CA TYR A 85 -24.06 -10.48 5.82
C TYR A 85 -23.12 -9.44 6.44
N LEU A 86 -21.86 -9.82 6.66
CA LEU A 86 -20.84 -8.92 7.21
C LEU A 86 -20.51 -7.77 6.26
N ALA A 87 -20.34 -8.06 4.97
CA ALA A 87 -20.08 -7.04 3.96
C ALA A 87 -21.23 -6.01 3.90
N LYS A 88 -22.48 -6.47 3.92
CA LYS A 88 -23.65 -5.57 3.98
C LYS A 88 -23.68 -4.74 5.27
N LYS A 89 -23.37 -5.33 6.42
CA LYS A 89 -23.35 -4.62 7.72
C LYS A 89 -22.30 -3.50 7.75
N TYR A 90 -21.13 -3.75 7.16
CA TYR A 90 -20.02 -2.79 7.13
C TYR A 90 -19.98 -1.95 5.84
N ASN A 91 -21.02 -2.02 5.01
CA ASN A 91 -21.14 -1.31 3.73
C ASN A 91 -19.93 -1.53 2.80
N ILE A 92 -19.42 -2.77 2.77
CA ILE A 92 -18.34 -3.23 1.90
C ILE A 92 -18.97 -3.79 0.62
N GLU A 93 -18.53 -3.28 -0.53
CA GLU A 93 -18.97 -3.78 -1.83
C GLU A 93 -18.41 -5.19 -2.08
N ILE A 94 -19.29 -6.09 -2.55
CA ILE A 94 -18.94 -7.49 -2.76
C ILE A 94 -18.57 -7.69 -4.22
N GLU A 95 -17.28 -7.85 -4.49
CA GLU A 95 -16.82 -8.33 -5.79
C GLU A 95 -16.98 -9.85 -5.82
N GLU A 96 -17.82 -10.38 -6.71
CA GLU A 96 -17.91 -11.82 -6.95
C GLU A 96 -17.01 -12.21 -8.12
N THR A 97 -15.96 -12.98 -7.84
CA THR A 97 -15.09 -13.58 -8.87
C THR A 97 -15.44 -15.05 -9.09
N GLU A 98 -15.59 -15.44 -10.35
CA GLU A 98 -15.34 -16.82 -10.75
C GLU A 98 -13.83 -17.04 -10.69
N GLN A 99 -13.34 -17.86 -9.76
CA GLN A 99 -11.91 -18.21 -9.77
C GLN A 99 -11.60 -18.84 -11.12
N SER A 100 -10.67 -18.24 -11.85
CA SER A 100 -10.17 -18.81 -13.10
C SER A 100 -9.58 -20.20 -12.82
N GLN A 101 -9.50 -21.05 -13.84
CA GLN A 101 -8.83 -22.34 -13.68
C GLN A 101 -7.37 -22.17 -13.19
N GLU A 102 -6.74 -21.06 -13.53
CA GLU A 102 -5.37 -20.72 -13.14
C GLU A 102 -5.26 -20.40 -11.63
N GLU A 103 -6.18 -19.60 -11.08
CA GLU A 103 -6.19 -19.29 -9.64
C GLU A 103 -6.45 -20.53 -8.77
N LYS A 104 -7.30 -21.45 -9.24
CA LYS A 104 -7.53 -22.75 -8.57
C LYS A 104 -6.28 -23.63 -8.62
N ALA A 105 -5.56 -23.62 -9.75
CA ALA A 105 -4.31 -24.36 -9.89
C ALA A 105 -3.24 -23.81 -8.94
N GLU A 106 -3.08 -22.48 -8.85
CA GLU A 106 -2.13 -21.82 -7.96
C GLU A 106 -2.44 -22.11 -6.48
N ALA A 107 -3.71 -22.08 -6.08
CA ALA A 107 -4.13 -22.41 -4.72
C ALA A 107 -3.83 -23.88 -4.36
N ASN A 108 -4.10 -24.81 -5.28
CA ASN A 108 -3.81 -26.24 -5.09
C ASN A 108 -2.30 -26.52 -5.01
N GLU A 109 -1.52 -25.77 -5.78
CA GLU A 109 -0.06 -25.83 -5.74
C GLU A 109 0.49 -25.36 -4.38
N LYS A 110 0.07 -24.18 -3.90
CA LYS A 110 0.44 -23.68 -2.57
C LYS A 110 0.06 -24.66 -1.45
N GLU A 111 -1.12 -25.27 -1.52
CA GLU A 111 -1.53 -26.28 -0.53
C GLU A 111 -0.63 -27.52 -0.58
N SER A 112 -0.23 -27.96 -1.78
CA SER A 112 0.72 -29.07 -1.94
C SER A 112 2.09 -28.74 -1.33
N MET A 113 2.56 -27.50 -1.48
CA MET A 113 3.80 -27.02 -0.85
C MET A 113 3.70 -26.97 0.68
N TYR A 114 2.55 -26.56 1.24
CA TYR A 114 2.32 -26.62 2.69
C TYR A 114 2.35 -28.05 3.22
N LEU A 115 1.73 -28.99 2.52
CA LEU A 115 1.73 -30.41 2.91
C LEU A 115 3.14 -31.01 2.92
N VAL A 116 3.94 -30.71 1.92
CA VAL A 116 5.35 -31.14 1.86
C VAL A 116 6.18 -30.52 2.98
N SER A 117 5.98 -29.23 3.27
CA SER A 117 6.70 -28.54 4.35
C SER A 117 6.32 -29.09 5.73
N GLU A 118 5.05 -29.39 5.95
CA GLU A 118 4.56 -30.01 7.19
C GLU A 118 5.10 -31.44 7.35
N PHE A 119 5.17 -32.21 6.26
CA PHE A 119 5.81 -33.51 6.25
C PHE A 119 7.30 -33.42 6.63
N ALA A 120 8.04 -32.51 6.00
CA ALA A 120 9.47 -32.32 6.26
C ALA A 120 9.73 -31.93 7.73
N LYS A 121 8.89 -31.07 8.32
CA LYS A 121 8.98 -30.72 9.75
C LYS A 121 8.86 -31.97 10.63
N ARG A 122 7.84 -32.79 10.39
CA ARG A 122 7.62 -34.04 11.16
C ARG A 122 8.77 -35.00 10.97
N TYR A 123 9.26 -35.15 9.74
CA TYR A 123 10.42 -35.99 9.43
C TYR A 123 11.67 -35.53 10.20
N PHE A 124 12.04 -34.25 10.12
CA PHE A 124 13.22 -33.75 10.82
C PHE A 124 13.10 -33.85 12.34
N HIS A 125 11.90 -33.62 12.89
CA HIS A 125 11.65 -33.78 14.31
C HIS A 125 11.77 -35.24 14.76
N ASP A 126 11.22 -36.17 13.97
CA ASP A 126 11.33 -37.62 14.21
C ASP A 126 12.79 -38.09 14.15
N ILE A 127 13.54 -37.67 13.13
CA ILE A 127 14.98 -37.95 13.03
C ILE A 127 15.72 -37.46 14.26
N LEU A 128 15.49 -36.21 14.71
CA LEU A 128 16.15 -35.68 15.91
C LEU A 128 15.92 -36.56 17.14
N LEU A 129 14.70 -37.08 17.30
CA LEU A 129 14.29 -37.79 18.50
C LEU A 129 14.57 -39.29 18.46
N ASN A 130 14.51 -39.93 17.30
CA ASN A 130 14.44 -41.39 17.17
C ASN A 130 15.56 -42.00 16.32
N ASN A 131 16.31 -41.20 15.56
CA ASN A 131 17.46 -41.69 14.79
C ASN A 131 18.76 -41.59 15.61
N GLU A 132 19.65 -42.58 15.46
CA GLU A 132 20.94 -42.62 16.17
C GLU A 132 21.80 -41.37 15.92
N GLU A 133 21.93 -40.92 14.67
CA GLU A 133 22.67 -39.72 14.29
C GLU A 133 21.99 -38.46 14.83
N GLY A 134 20.66 -38.39 14.70
CA GLY A 134 19.85 -37.29 15.22
C GLY A 134 20.00 -37.10 16.73
N GLN A 135 19.99 -38.20 17.49
CA GLN A 135 20.20 -38.19 18.94
C GLN A 135 21.66 -37.85 19.30
N ALA A 136 22.63 -38.50 18.65
CA ALA A 136 24.04 -38.34 18.99
C ALA A 136 24.57 -36.93 18.68
N ILE A 137 24.13 -36.34 17.57
CA ILE A 137 24.67 -35.07 17.05
C ILE A 137 23.68 -33.92 17.30
N GLY A 138 22.50 -33.99 16.69
CA GLY A 138 21.54 -32.88 16.68
C GLY A 138 20.96 -32.61 18.07
N TYR A 139 20.51 -33.65 18.75
CA TYR A 139 19.88 -33.54 20.07
C TYR A 139 20.92 -33.14 21.12
N SER A 140 22.11 -33.76 21.11
CA SER A 140 23.24 -33.36 21.96
C SER A 140 23.57 -31.88 21.82
N TYR A 141 23.62 -31.34 20.60
CA TYR A 141 23.83 -29.91 20.37
C TYR A 141 22.77 -29.03 21.06
N PHE A 142 21.48 -29.38 20.92
CA PHE A 142 20.42 -28.62 21.59
C PHE A 142 20.51 -28.72 23.12
N LYS A 143 20.98 -29.86 23.65
CA LYS A 143 21.24 -30.02 25.09
C LYS A 143 22.42 -29.21 25.58
N GLU A 144 23.52 -29.18 24.86
CA GLU A 144 24.67 -28.31 25.17
C GLU A 144 24.29 -26.82 25.13
N ARG A 145 23.32 -26.46 24.27
CA ARG A 145 22.71 -25.12 24.24
C ARG A 145 21.73 -24.84 25.38
N GLY A 146 21.42 -25.83 26.21
CA GLY A 146 20.52 -25.69 27.35
C GLY A 146 19.04 -25.79 27.00
N PHE A 147 18.66 -26.30 25.82
CA PHE A 147 17.25 -26.45 25.47
C PHE A 147 16.63 -27.68 26.17
N THR A 148 15.52 -27.46 26.86
CA THR A 148 14.77 -28.53 27.53
C THR A 148 14.05 -29.43 26.52
N ASN A 149 13.62 -30.62 26.97
CA ASN A 149 12.82 -31.52 26.13
C ASN A 149 11.49 -30.91 25.72
N GLU A 150 10.88 -30.16 26.64
CA GLU A 150 9.63 -29.45 26.37
C GLU A 150 9.84 -28.39 25.29
N THR A 151 10.91 -27.60 25.37
CA THR A 151 11.26 -26.60 24.36
C THR A 151 11.50 -27.22 22.99
N ILE A 152 12.27 -28.31 22.92
CA ILE A 152 12.54 -29.04 21.66
C ILE A 152 11.23 -29.52 21.01
N ARG A 153 10.27 -30.03 21.82
CA ARG A 153 8.95 -30.45 21.33
C ARG A 153 8.05 -29.28 20.96
N LYS A 154 8.02 -28.23 21.78
CA LYS A 154 7.18 -27.03 21.59
C LYS A 154 7.51 -26.34 20.27
N PHE A 155 8.80 -26.17 19.97
CA PHE A 155 9.28 -25.54 18.73
C PHE A 155 9.46 -26.52 17.57
N GLU A 156 9.13 -27.81 17.78
CA GLU A 156 9.28 -28.89 16.81
C GLU A 156 10.68 -28.91 16.15
N LEU A 157 11.73 -28.67 16.95
CA LEU A 157 13.11 -28.61 16.46
C LEU A 157 13.50 -29.95 15.85
N GLY A 158 14.30 -29.93 14.79
CA GLY A 158 14.62 -31.13 14.03
C GLY A 158 16.10 -31.30 13.70
N TYR A 159 16.42 -32.39 13.02
CA TYR A 159 17.74 -32.66 12.46
C TYR A 159 17.60 -33.24 11.06
N SER A 160 18.42 -32.73 10.13
CA SER A 160 18.59 -33.29 8.80
C SER A 160 19.88 -34.13 8.79
N PRO A 161 19.82 -35.44 8.51
CA PRO A 161 20.98 -36.32 8.49
C PRO A 161 22.10 -35.82 7.57
N ASP A 162 23.35 -36.22 7.82
CA ASP A 162 24.50 -35.95 6.94
C ASP A 162 24.51 -36.89 5.71
N THR A 163 23.34 -37.12 5.12
CA THR A 163 23.12 -37.93 3.92
C THR A 163 22.62 -37.03 2.78
N TRP A 164 23.00 -37.34 1.55
CA TRP A 164 22.73 -36.47 0.40
C TRP A 164 21.26 -36.39 0.00
N ASP A 165 20.44 -37.41 0.23
CA ASP A 165 19.07 -37.50 -0.29
C ASP A 165 18.08 -38.13 0.70
N ALA A 166 18.37 -38.11 1.99
CA ALA A 166 17.59 -38.79 3.03
C ALA A 166 16.13 -38.33 3.08
N LEU A 167 15.89 -37.01 3.13
CA LEU A 167 14.54 -36.44 3.09
C LEU A 167 13.91 -36.71 1.73
N THR A 168 14.61 -36.41 0.64
CA THR A 168 14.09 -36.54 -0.72
C THR A 168 13.60 -37.96 -0.99
N LYS A 169 14.40 -38.97 -0.64
CA LYS A 169 14.07 -40.38 -0.84
C LYS A 169 12.85 -40.81 0.00
N GLU A 170 12.80 -40.40 1.27
CA GLU A 170 11.66 -40.70 2.15
C GLU A 170 10.36 -40.05 1.64
N ALA A 171 10.44 -38.79 1.20
CA ALA A 171 9.30 -38.04 0.68
C ALA A 171 8.73 -38.69 -0.59
N LEU A 172 9.60 -39.06 -1.54
CA LEU A 172 9.20 -39.77 -2.77
C LEU A 172 8.59 -41.14 -2.45
N GLY A 173 9.16 -41.88 -1.48
CA GLY A 173 8.61 -43.16 -1.01
C GLY A 173 7.21 -43.04 -0.41
N LYS A 174 6.86 -41.88 0.14
CA LYS A 174 5.52 -41.55 0.69
C LYS A 174 4.57 -40.91 -0.34
N GLY A 175 4.99 -40.81 -1.61
CA GLY A 175 4.15 -40.32 -2.70
C GLY A 175 4.11 -38.80 -2.85
N TYR A 176 4.99 -38.06 -2.17
CA TYR A 176 5.15 -36.62 -2.44
C TYR A 176 5.87 -36.42 -3.78
N LYS A 177 5.52 -35.35 -4.51
CA LYS A 177 6.11 -35.05 -5.81
C LYS A 177 7.42 -34.28 -5.65
N LEU A 178 8.42 -34.64 -6.48
CA LEU A 178 9.72 -33.97 -6.52
C LEU A 178 9.60 -32.45 -6.77
N GLU A 179 8.67 -32.07 -7.66
CA GLU A 179 8.39 -30.68 -8.01
C GLU A 179 8.13 -29.80 -6.78
N TYR A 180 7.32 -30.27 -5.82
CA TYR A 180 7.01 -29.49 -4.62
C TYR A 180 8.16 -29.49 -3.61
N LEU A 181 8.99 -30.53 -3.57
CA LEU A 181 10.22 -30.56 -2.77
C LEU A 181 11.25 -29.55 -3.28
N GLU A 182 11.34 -29.39 -4.60
CA GLU A 182 12.18 -28.40 -5.24
C GLU A 182 11.64 -26.97 -5.03
N LYS A 183 10.35 -26.73 -5.31
CA LYS A 183 9.70 -25.41 -5.16
C LYS A 183 9.72 -24.90 -3.72
N THR A 184 9.61 -25.78 -2.72
CA THR A 184 9.77 -25.41 -1.29
C THR A 184 11.23 -25.24 -0.87
N GLY A 185 12.18 -25.55 -1.75
CA GLY A 185 13.61 -25.46 -1.47
C GLY A 185 14.12 -26.48 -0.47
N LEU A 186 13.43 -27.60 -0.29
CA LEU A 186 13.91 -28.73 0.53
C LEU A 186 14.94 -29.56 -0.22
N THR A 187 14.72 -29.75 -1.53
CA THR A 187 15.61 -30.49 -2.44
C THR A 187 16.22 -29.53 -3.46
N ILE A 188 17.49 -29.75 -3.83
CA ILE A 188 18.15 -29.10 -4.96
C ILE A 188 18.13 -30.11 -6.10
N VAL A 189 17.51 -29.75 -7.23
CA VAL A 189 17.54 -30.55 -8.47
C VAL A 189 18.49 -29.86 -9.45
N LYS A 190 19.46 -30.59 -10.00
CA LYS A 190 20.44 -30.12 -10.98
C LYS A 190 20.72 -31.23 -11.98
N GLU A 191 20.24 -31.07 -13.22
CA GLU A 191 20.45 -32.04 -14.30
C GLU A 191 20.14 -33.48 -13.82
N ASP A 192 21.16 -34.32 -13.66
CA ASP A 192 21.05 -35.73 -13.21
C ASP A 192 21.21 -35.93 -11.69
N LYS A 193 21.31 -34.86 -10.90
CA LYS A 193 21.53 -34.93 -9.45
C LYS A 193 20.42 -34.25 -8.68
N GLN A 194 19.94 -34.94 -7.65
CA GLN A 194 19.05 -34.38 -6.64
C GLN A 194 19.66 -34.59 -5.26
N PHE A 195 19.62 -33.57 -4.41
CA PHE A 195 20.12 -33.67 -3.05
C PHE A 195 19.42 -32.72 -2.08
N ASP A 196 19.37 -33.09 -0.81
CA ASP A 196 18.78 -32.33 0.27
C ASP A 196 19.59 -31.07 0.57
N ARG A 197 18.90 -29.94 0.68
CA ARG A 197 19.55 -28.64 0.98
C ARG A 197 20.21 -28.63 2.34
N PHE A 198 19.50 -29.17 3.31
CA PHE A 198 19.78 -28.98 4.73
C PHE A 198 20.65 -30.09 5.34
N LYS A 199 21.28 -30.92 4.50
CA LYS A 199 22.19 -31.99 4.90
C LYS A 199 23.11 -31.59 6.08
N GLY A 200 23.12 -32.42 7.13
CA GLY A 200 23.99 -32.28 8.31
C GLY A 200 23.68 -31.06 9.19
N ARG A 201 22.42 -30.60 9.23
CA ARG A 201 22.02 -29.40 9.98
C ARG A 201 20.95 -29.69 11.02
N VAL A 202 21.03 -28.97 12.14
CA VAL A 202 19.88 -28.83 13.03
C VAL A 202 18.89 -27.84 12.45
N MET A 203 17.61 -28.14 12.61
CA MET A 203 16.51 -27.52 11.89
C MET A 203 15.61 -26.73 12.82
N PHE A 204 15.28 -25.52 12.39
CA PHE A 204 14.38 -24.57 13.04
C PHE A 204 13.19 -24.33 12.10
N PRO A 205 12.02 -24.94 12.35
CA PRO A 205 10.84 -24.73 11.52
C PRO A 205 10.37 -23.27 11.58
N ILE A 206 10.13 -22.65 10.43
CA ILE A 206 9.63 -21.29 10.33
C ILE A 206 8.14 -21.36 10.02
N GLN A 207 7.33 -20.80 10.91
CA GLN A 207 5.87 -20.89 10.86
C GLN A 207 5.22 -19.55 10.55
N SER A 208 4.08 -19.61 9.86
CA SER A 208 3.19 -18.46 9.68
C SER A 208 2.55 -18.04 11.00
N MET A 209 1.88 -16.89 11.01
CA MET A 209 1.02 -16.46 12.12
C MET A 209 -0.06 -17.52 12.47
N SER A 210 -0.52 -18.33 11.49
CA SER A 210 -1.50 -19.40 11.71
C SER A 210 -0.88 -20.74 12.15
N GLY A 211 0.45 -20.87 12.15
CA GLY A 211 1.17 -22.09 12.52
C GLY A 211 1.47 -23.03 11.36
N ARG A 212 1.18 -22.63 10.12
CA ARG A 212 1.58 -23.41 8.93
C ARG A 212 3.09 -23.33 8.75
N THR A 213 3.73 -24.45 8.46
CA THR A 213 5.16 -24.52 8.19
C THR A 213 5.46 -23.93 6.81
N LEU A 214 6.22 -22.84 6.77
CA LEU A 214 6.55 -22.10 5.53
C LEU A 214 7.91 -22.51 4.98
N GLY A 215 8.87 -22.78 5.87
CA GLY A 215 10.24 -23.10 5.51
C GLY A 215 11.06 -23.42 6.74
N PHE A 216 12.38 -23.43 6.59
CA PHE A 216 13.29 -23.84 7.66
C PHE A 216 14.53 -22.96 7.73
N GLY A 217 14.97 -22.67 8.95
CA GLY A 217 16.34 -22.30 9.26
C GLY A 217 17.15 -23.55 9.57
N GLY A 218 18.41 -23.61 9.13
CA GLY A 218 19.29 -24.76 9.30
C GLY A 218 20.69 -24.33 9.73
N ARG A 219 21.18 -24.86 10.85
CA ARG A 219 22.55 -24.60 11.32
C ARG A 219 23.43 -25.83 11.13
N ILE A 220 24.56 -25.65 10.45
CA ILE A 220 25.57 -26.71 10.32
C ILE A 220 26.30 -26.92 11.64
N LEU A 221 26.53 -28.19 11.97
CA LEU A 221 27.29 -28.58 13.17
C LEU A 221 28.74 -29.00 12.85
N GLY A 222 29.01 -29.39 11.60
CA GLY A 222 30.35 -29.73 11.13
C GLY A 222 31.27 -28.52 10.93
N ASN A 223 32.58 -28.78 10.86
CA ASN A 223 33.65 -27.78 10.74
C ASN A 223 33.98 -27.39 9.27
N ASP A 224 33.03 -27.51 8.35
CA ASP A 224 33.27 -27.09 6.97
C ASP A 224 33.34 -25.56 6.88
N LYS A 225 34.57 -25.03 6.82
CA LYS A 225 34.84 -23.59 6.73
C LYS A 225 34.24 -22.93 5.48
N LYS A 226 33.86 -23.70 4.46
CA LYS A 226 33.24 -23.17 3.23
C LYS A 226 31.72 -23.08 3.32
N ALA A 227 31.08 -23.75 4.28
CA ALA A 227 29.64 -23.76 4.42
C ALA A 227 29.16 -22.62 5.34
N ALA A 228 28.07 -21.94 4.95
CA ALA A 228 27.44 -20.93 5.80
C ALA A 228 26.94 -21.56 7.11
N LYS A 229 27.27 -20.92 8.24
CA LYS A 229 26.93 -21.38 9.60
C LYS A 229 25.41 -21.57 9.76
N TYR A 230 24.64 -20.60 9.28
CA TYR A 230 23.19 -20.65 9.19
C TYR A 230 22.76 -20.55 7.73
N MET A 231 21.65 -21.20 7.40
CA MET A 231 21.04 -21.16 6.08
C MET A 231 19.53 -21.24 6.22
N ASN A 232 18.81 -20.38 5.52
CA ASN A 232 17.35 -20.41 5.48
C ASN A 232 16.89 -21.01 4.16
N SER A 233 15.66 -21.52 4.12
CA SER A 233 14.97 -21.84 2.86
C SER A 233 15.11 -20.69 1.85
N PRO A 234 15.23 -20.97 0.54
CA PRO A 234 15.14 -19.95 -0.49
C PRO A 234 13.73 -19.32 -0.51
N GLU A 235 13.59 -18.20 -1.22
CA GLU A 235 12.25 -17.63 -1.50
C GLU A 235 11.40 -18.65 -2.26
N SER A 236 10.11 -18.72 -1.93
CA SER A 236 9.12 -19.58 -2.58
C SER A 236 7.72 -18.98 -2.42
N ASP A 237 6.73 -19.53 -3.11
CA ASP A 237 5.35 -19.05 -3.08
C ASP A 237 4.69 -19.10 -1.69
N ILE A 238 5.25 -19.89 -0.77
CA ILE A 238 4.78 -19.99 0.61
C ILE A 238 5.73 -19.33 1.63
N TYR A 239 6.96 -18.98 1.23
CA TYR A 239 7.96 -18.45 2.15
C TYR A 239 8.69 -17.25 1.55
N HIS A 240 8.44 -16.10 2.17
CA HIS A 240 9.12 -14.85 1.90
C HIS A 240 9.83 -14.36 3.15
N LYS A 241 11.17 -14.30 3.12
CA LYS A 241 11.97 -13.91 4.30
C LYS A 241 11.59 -12.54 4.81
N SER A 242 11.33 -11.61 3.89
CA SER A 242 10.94 -10.23 4.18
C SER A 242 9.55 -10.08 4.78
N LYS A 243 8.72 -11.14 4.87
CA LYS A 243 7.33 -11.07 5.33
C LYS A 243 7.03 -12.00 6.52
N VAL A 244 8.05 -12.63 7.09
CA VAL A 244 7.90 -13.60 8.17
C VAL A 244 8.89 -13.30 9.29
N LEU A 245 8.44 -13.49 10.53
CA LEU A 245 9.25 -13.40 11.74
C LEU A 245 9.25 -14.76 12.44
N TYR A 246 10.43 -15.27 12.79
CA TYR A 246 10.51 -16.50 13.56
C TYR A 246 9.97 -16.27 14.98
N GLY A 247 9.31 -17.29 15.52
CA GLY A 247 8.67 -17.22 16.84
C GLY A 247 7.28 -16.61 16.83
N ILE A 248 6.85 -15.93 15.75
CA ILE A 248 5.61 -15.15 15.73
C ILE A 248 4.37 -15.98 16.08
N PHE A 249 4.30 -17.24 15.64
CA PHE A 249 3.21 -18.15 15.98
C PHE A 249 3.07 -18.36 17.49
N TYR A 250 4.19 -18.53 18.18
CA TYR A 250 4.25 -18.72 19.64
C TYR A 250 4.07 -17.41 20.39
N ALA A 251 4.61 -16.31 19.84
CA ALA A 251 4.68 -15.02 20.52
C ALA A 251 3.41 -14.17 20.41
N LYS A 252 2.61 -14.33 19.34
CA LYS A 252 1.48 -13.44 19.02
C LYS A 252 0.52 -13.15 20.18
N GLN A 253 0.23 -14.16 21.01
CA GLN A 253 -0.69 -14.00 22.15
C GLN A 253 -0.05 -13.16 23.26
N SER A 254 1.23 -13.43 23.55
CA SER A 254 2.00 -12.73 24.59
C SER A 254 2.33 -11.31 24.17
N ILE A 255 2.64 -11.06 22.89
CA ILE A 255 2.85 -9.72 22.32
C ILE A 255 1.61 -8.85 22.55
N ALA A 256 0.43 -9.34 22.18
CA ALA A 256 -0.82 -8.59 22.34
C ALA A 256 -1.20 -8.40 23.82
N LYS A 257 -0.94 -9.41 24.67
CA LYS A 257 -1.27 -9.35 26.11
C LYS A 257 -0.38 -8.37 26.88
N LEU A 258 0.92 -8.37 26.59
CA LEU A 258 1.91 -7.55 27.29
C LEU A 258 2.11 -6.17 26.61
N ASP A 259 1.46 -5.95 25.48
CA ASP A 259 1.57 -4.75 24.65
C ASP A 259 3.03 -4.35 24.35
N ASN A 260 3.86 -5.35 24.06
CA ASN A 260 5.26 -5.15 23.67
C ASN A 260 5.75 -6.36 22.88
N CYS A 261 6.54 -6.11 21.84
CA CYS A 261 7.22 -7.14 21.06
C CYS A 261 8.73 -6.98 21.23
N TYR A 262 9.41 -8.00 21.78
CA TYR A 262 10.86 -8.03 21.80
C TYR A 262 11.39 -8.55 20.47
N LEU A 263 12.28 -7.78 19.84
CA LEU A 263 12.89 -8.14 18.56
C LEU A 263 14.36 -8.50 18.78
N VAL A 264 14.74 -9.73 18.43
CA VAL A 264 16.11 -10.27 18.48
C VAL A 264 16.57 -10.68 17.07
N GLU A 265 17.85 -11.04 16.91
CA GLU A 265 18.39 -11.39 15.59
C GLU A 265 18.15 -12.86 15.19
N GLY A 266 18.32 -13.79 16.14
CA GLY A 266 18.45 -15.21 15.86
C GLY A 266 17.35 -16.10 16.41
N TYR A 267 17.29 -17.32 15.87
CA TYR A 267 16.38 -18.38 16.30
C TYR A 267 16.59 -18.77 17.76
N THR A 268 17.85 -18.91 18.15
CA THR A 268 18.24 -19.37 19.49
C THR A 268 17.80 -18.38 20.55
N ASP A 269 17.89 -17.09 20.26
CA ASP A 269 17.51 -16.02 21.18
C ASP A 269 16.02 -16.10 21.50
N VAL A 270 15.18 -16.22 20.47
CA VAL A 270 13.73 -16.42 20.62
C VAL A 270 13.42 -17.64 21.49
N ILE A 271 14.02 -18.79 21.17
CA ILE A 271 13.75 -20.04 21.89
C ILE A 271 14.16 -19.91 23.37
N GLN A 272 15.29 -19.26 23.66
CA GLN A 272 15.81 -19.13 25.02
C GLN A 272 15.00 -18.18 25.87
N PHE A 273 14.60 -17.04 25.32
CA PHE A 273 13.68 -16.14 26.02
C PHE A 273 12.35 -16.82 26.30
N HIS A 274 11.79 -17.53 25.32
CA HIS A 274 10.58 -18.33 25.52
C HIS A 274 10.74 -19.38 26.62
N GLN A 275 11.88 -20.09 26.64
CA GLN A 275 12.18 -21.06 27.68
C GLN A 275 12.33 -20.41 29.06
N ALA A 276 12.87 -19.20 29.12
CA ALA A 276 13.00 -18.41 30.35
C ALA A 276 11.69 -17.73 30.78
N GLY A 277 10.59 -17.93 30.05
CA GLY A 277 9.26 -17.40 30.37
C GLY A 277 8.90 -16.05 29.72
N ILE A 278 9.82 -15.47 28.95
CA ILE A 278 9.55 -14.26 28.15
C ILE A 278 9.08 -14.71 26.76
N GLU A 279 7.76 -14.76 26.57
CA GLU A 279 7.16 -15.36 25.37
C GLU A 279 6.78 -14.37 24.28
N ASN A 280 7.01 -13.07 24.45
CA ASN A 280 6.67 -12.04 23.46
C ASN A 280 7.89 -11.66 22.58
N VAL A 281 8.67 -12.65 22.16
CA VAL A 281 9.94 -12.45 21.42
C VAL A 281 9.87 -13.01 20.01
N VAL A 282 10.40 -12.28 19.04
CA VAL A 282 10.46 -12.69 17.62
C VAL A 282 11.81 -12.33 17.00
N ALA A 283 12.16 -12.99 15.89
CA ALA A 283 13.41 -12.73 15.18
C ALA A 283 13.24 -12.50 13.67
N SER A 284 14.01 -11.57 13.12
CA SER A 284 14.16 -11.39 11.65
C SER A 284 14.94 -12.55 11.00
N SER A 285 15.56 -13.42 11.79
CA SER A 285 16.05 -14.74 11.36
C SER A 285 17.21 -14.68 10.36
N GLY A 286 18.18 -13.79 10.60
CA GLY A 286 19.37 -13.66 9.78
C GLY A 286 19.19 -12.83 8.50
N THR A 287 18.11 -12.06 8.40
CA THR A 287 17.95 -10.98 7.41
C THR A 287 17.84 -9.63 8.10
N ALA A 288 18.12 -8.56 7.36
CA ALA A 288 17.78 -7.21 7.82
C ALA A 288 16.27 -7.11 8.07
N LEU A 289 15.88 -6.37 9.11
CA LEU A 289 14.48 -6.07 9.42
C LEU A 289 13.83 -5.33 8.23
N THR A 290 12.59 -5.68 7.91
CA THR A 290 11.84 -5.08 6.79
C THR A 290 10.55 -4.39 7.27
N SER A 291 10.03 -3.46 6.48
CA SER A 291 8.74 -2.80 6.75
C SER A 291 7.58 -3.80 6.85
N ASP A 292 7.56 -4.84 6.01
CA ASP A 292 6.51 -5.87 6.07
C ASP A 292 6.55 -6.69 7.36
N GLN A 293 7.75 -7.01 7.88
CA GLN A 293 7.89 -7.64 9.20
C GLN A 293 7.41 -6.71 10.32
N ILE A 294 7.73 -5.41 10.23
CA ILE A 294 7.28 -4.41 11.20
C ILE A 294 5.75 -4.29 11.18
N ARG A 295 5.13 -4.24 9.99
CA ARG A 295 3.67 -4.25 9.83
C ARG A 295 3.03 -5.50 10.44
N LEU A 296 3.69 -6.66 10.34
CA LEU A 296 3.21 -7.88 10.98
C LEU A 296 3.13 -7.72 12.50
N ILE A 297 4.13 -7.07 13.12
CA ILE A 297 4.13 -6.75 14.55
C ILE A 297 3.09 -5.66 14.87
N ASN A 298 2.96 -4.64 14.01
CA ASN A 298 2.04 -3.51 14.15
C ASN A 298 0.56 -3.94 14.27
N ARG A 299 0.22 -5.10 13.69
CA ARG A 299 -1.10 -5.74 13.84
C ARG A 299 -1.37 -6.26 15.26
N LEU A 300 -0.33 -6.48 16.06
CA LEU A 300 -0.42 -7.07 17.41
C LEU A 300 -0.18 -6.06 18.54
N THR A 301 0.72 -5.09 18.34
CA THR A 301 1.05 -4.03 19.30
C THR A 301 1.66 -2.84 18.58
N LYS A 302 1.63 -1.66 19.21
CA LYS A 302 2.37 -0.47 18.75
C LYS A 302 3.78 -0.38 19.31
N ASN A 303 4.17 -1.22 20.27
CA ASN A 303 5.44 -1.12 20.97
C ASN A 303 6.40 -2.24 20.59
N ILE A 304 7.60 -1.86 20.12
CA ILE A 304 8.70 -2.78 19.83
C ILE A 304 9.87 -2.41 20.73
N THR A 305 10.43 -3.41 21.42
CA THR A 305 11.69 -3.27 22.14
C THR A 305 12.75 -4.11 21.43
N VAL A 306 13.74 -3.46 20.83
CA VAL A 306 14.82 -4.16 20.15
C VAL A 306 15.90 -4.56 21.17
N LEU A 307 16.26 -5.84 21.16
CA LEU A 307 17.24 -6.45 22.06
C LEU A 307 18.56 -6.66 21.29
N PHE A 308 19.62 -5.94 21.68
CA PHE A 308 20.86 -5.89 20.90
C PHE A 308 21.99 -6.74 21.45
N ASP A 309 22.61 -7.50 20.55
CA ASP A 309 23.95 -8.05 20.73
C ASP A 309 24.91 -6.85 20.86
N GLY A 310 25.62 -6.73 21.98
CA GLY A 310 26.43 -5.55 22.33
C GLY A 310 27.67 -5.30 21.46
N ASP A 311 27.68 -5.72 20.20
CA ASP A 311 28.77 -5.54 19.25
C ASP A 311 28.54 -4.37 18.26
N ALA A 312 29.61 -3.92 17.61
CA ALA A 312 29.58 -2.76 16.71
C ALA A 312 28.88 -3.03 15.35
N ALA A 313 28.64 -4.30 14.99
CA ALA A 313 27.92 -4.67 13.77
C ALA A 313 26.40 -4.64 14.03
N GLY A 314 25.98 -5.26 15.14
CA GLY A 314 24.63 -5.19 15.70
C GLY A 314 24.19 -3.75 15.84
N LEU A 315 24.98 -2.90 16.53
CA LEU A 315 24.67 -1.49 16.74
C LEU A 315 24.35 -0.69 15.46
N ARG A 316 25.02 -0.98 14.34
CA ARG A 316 24.73 -0.29 13.07
C ARG A 316 23.48 -0.83 12.38
N ALA A 317 23.21 -2.14 12.51
CA ALA A 317 21.97 -2.74 12.04
C ALA A 317 20.77 -2.22 12.84
N SER A 318 20.93 -2.05 14.16
CA SER A 318 20.00 -1.46 15.11
C SER A 318 19.45 -0.12 14.65
N ILE A 319 20.34 0.83 14.32
CA ILE A 319 19.96 2.21 14.01
C ILE A 319 19.06 2.25 12.78
N ARG A 320 19.36 1.43 11.76
CA ARG A 320 18.50 1.31 10.57
C ARG A 320 17.16 0.67 10.91
N GLY A 321 17.15 -0.34 11.79
CA GLY A 321 15.92 -0.96 12.26
C GLY A 321 15.01 0.02 13.01
N ILE A 322 15.59 0.89 13.85
CA ILE A 322 14.86 1.93 14.60
C ILE A 322 14.12 2.87 13.64
N ASP A 323 14.82 3.37 12.61
CA ASP A 323 14.21 4.31 11.66
C ASP A 323 13.04 3.67 10.90
N LEU A 324 13.17 2.41 10.48
CA LEU A 324 12.09 1.66 9.83
C LEU A 324 10.89 1.46 10.76
N ILE A 325 11.12 1.20 12.04
CA ILE A 325 10.03 1.03 13.03
C ILE A 325 9.29 2.35 13.25
N LEU A 326 10.03 3.47 13.34
CA LEU A 326 9.45 4.80 13.48
C LEU A 326 8.65 5.21 12.24
N GLU A 327 9.13 4.88 11.04
CA GLU A 327 8.47 5.17 9.76
C GLU A 327 7.11 4.48 9.63
N GLU A 328 6.97 3.26 10.17
CA GLU A 328 5.68 2.54 10.24
C GLU A 328 4.78 3.01 11.39
N GLY A 329 5.13 4.12 12.06
CA GLY A 329 4.34 4.76 13.11
C GLY A 329 4.27 3.95 14.40
N MET A 330 5.34 3.21 14.72
CA MET A 330 5.44 2.39 15.93
C MET A 330 6.36 3.03 16.97
N ASN A 331 6.13 2.69 18.23
CA ASN A 331 6.99 3.10 19.34
C ASN A 331 8.15 2.12 19.45
N VAL A 332 9.38 2.64 19.53
CA VAL A 332 10.58 1.81 19.63
C VAL A 332 11.37 2.13 20.90
N LYS A 333 11.70 1.07 21.63
CA LYS A 333 12.69 1.07 22.70
C LYS A 333 13.87 0.18 22.33
N VAL A 334 14.97 0.41 23.00
CA VAL A 334 16.23 -0.31 22.83
C VAL A 334 16.71 -0.80 24.18
N CYS A 335 17.00 -2.10 24.27
CA CYS A 335 17.67 -2.69 25.42
C CYS A 335 19.01 -3.29 24.97
N THR A 336 20.09 -2.86 25.60
CA THR A 336 21.42 -3.45 25.44
C THR A 336 21.70 -4.41 26.59
N PHE A 337 22.60 -5.36 26.36
CA PHE A 337 23.06 -6.29 27.39
C PHE A 337 24.48 -5.94 27.88
N PRO A 338 24.90 -6.48 29.04
CA PRO A 338 26.27 -6.29 29.53
C PRO A 338 27.31 -6.81 28.54
N GLN A 339 28.53 -6.26 28.60
CA GLN A 339 29.59 -6.62 27.68
C GLN A 339 29.87 -8.12 27.66
N GLY A 340 29.83 -8.73 26.47
CA GLY A 340 30.08 -10.15 26.28
C GLY A 340 28.87 -11.07 26.48
N GLU A 341 27.71 -10.52 26.81
CA GLU A 341 26.42 -11.23 26.80
C GLU A 341 25.66 -10.91 25.51
N ASP A 342 24.97 -11.93 25.00
CA ASP A 342 23.96 -11.85 23.93
C ASP A 342 22.60 -12.27 24.53
N PRO A 343 21.48 -12.05 23.81
CA PRO A 343 20.17 -12.48 24.25
C PRO A 343 20.12 -13.96 24.71
N ASP A 344 20.67 -14.91 23.94
CA ASP A 344 20.74 -16.34 24.31
C ASP A 344 21.44 -16.58 25.66
N SER A 345 22.68 -16.09 25.80
CA SER A 345 23.50 -16.28 27.00
C SER A 345 22.95 -15.55 28.22
N PHE A 346 22.39 -14.35 28.04
CA PHE A 346 21.76 -13.59 29.11
C PHE A 346 20.49 -14.29 29.61
N ALA A 347 19.62 -14.76 28.71
CA ALA A 347 18.42 -15.50 29.07
C ALA A 347 18.73 -16.81 29.82
N ARG A 348 19.83 -17.49 29.49
CA ARG A 348 20.24 -18.71 30.18
C ARG A 348 20.75 -18.50 31.61
N LYS A 349 21.39 -17.37 31.87
CA LYS A 349 22.08 -17.12 33.16
C LYS A 349 21.17 -16.52 34.22
N ASN A 350 20.02 -15.98 33.82
CA ASN A 350 19.14 -15.20 34.70
C ASN A 350 17.77 -15.87 34.85
N SER A 351 17.16 -15.68 36.02
CA SER A 351 15.77 -16.08 36.28
C SER A 351 14.77 -15.20 35.52
N TYR A 352 13.52 -15.66 35.43
CA TYR A 352 12.42 -14.90 34.83
C TYR A 352 12.27 -13.50 35.47
N GLU A 353 12.28 -13.42 36.80
CA GLU A 353 12.11 -12.17 37.54
C GLU A 353 13.27 -11.20 37.28
N GLU A 354 14.50 -11.73 37.18
CA GLU A 354 15.68 -10.94 36.84
C GLU A 354 15.62 -10.40 35.42
N LEU A 355 15.19 -11.22 34.46
CA LEU A 355 15.01 -10.82 33.06
C LEU A 355 13.97 -9.71 32.92
N VAL A 356 12.79 -9.88 33.50
CA VAL A 356 11.72 -8.85 33.46
C VAL A 356 12.24 -7.55 34.05
N ARG A 357 12.81 -7.60 35.26
CA ARG A 357 13.35 -6.40 35.92
C ARG A 357 14.44 -5.74 35.08
N TYR A 358 15.33 -6.54 34.47
CA TYR A 358 16.40 -6.01 33.64
C TYR A 358 15.86 -5.30 32.41
N LEU A 359 14.95 -5.94 31.67
CA LEU A 359 14.34 -5.37 30.46
C LEU A 359 13.56 -4.09 30.76
N ASP A 360 12.78 -4.07 31.85
CA ASP A 360 12.01 -2.88 32.24
C ASP A 360 12.89 -1.70 32.65
N THR A 361 14.02 -1.98 33.30
CA THR A 361 14.91 -0.93 33.81
C THR A 361 15.90 -0.41 32.76
N ASN A 362 16.32 -1.27 31.83
CA ASN A 362 17.38 -0.94 30.87
C ASN A 362 16.87 -0.64 29.46
N ALA A 363 15.59 -0.87 29.16
CA ALA A 363 14.98 -0.44 27.91
C ALA A 363 14.83 1.09 27.86
N LYS A 364 15.60 1.73 26.98
CA LYS A 364 15.59 3.17 26.75
C LYS A 364 14.81 3.50 25.49
N ASP A 365 14.22 4.68 25.40
CA ASP A 365 13.72 5.17 24.11
C ASP A 365 14.89 5.44 23.14
N PHE A 366 14.58 5.57 21.85
CA PHE A 366 15.61 5.72 20.83
C PHE A 366 16.43 7.02 20.94
N ILE A 367 15.88 8.09 21.51
CA ILE A 367 16.61 9.35 21.72
C ILE A 367 17.62 9.16 22.84
N GLN A 368 17.18 8.63 23.98
CA GLN A 368 18.06 8.31 25.11
C GLN A 368 19.16 7.32 24.70
N PHE A 369 18.81 6.32 23.90
CA PHE A 369 19.76 5.35 23.38
C PHE A 369 20.81 6.02 22.49
N LYS A 370 20.39 6.76 21.46
CA LYS A 370 21.31 7.50 20.57
C LYS A 370 22.18 8.48 21.36
N ALA A 371 21.63 9.17 22.37
CA ALA A 371 22.37 10.08 23.23
C ALA A 371 23.45 9.36 24.04
N SER A 372 23.15 8.18 24.59
CA SER A 372 24.12 7.39 25.34
C SER A 372 25.31 6.94 24.50
N LEU A 373 25.10 6.63 23.22
CA LEU A 373 26.19 6.27 22.31
C LEU A 373 27.22 7.41 22.15
N LEU A 374 26.76 8.66 22.18
CA LEU A 374 27.66 9.83 22.11
C LEU A 374 28.58 9.92 23.31
N MET A 375 28.03 9.67 24.50
CA MET A 375 28.75 9.80 25.75
C MET A 375 29.90 8.78 25.80
N ASP A 376 29.67 7.60 25.23
CA ASP A 376 30.66 6.52 25.16
C ASP A 376 31.75 6.78 24.10
N GLU A 377 31.41 7.39 22.96
CA GLU A 377 32.34 7.54 21.81
C GLU A 377 33.09 8.87 21.71
N SER A 378 32.63 9.95 22.37
CA SER A 378 33.00 11.31 21.94
C SER A 378 33.64 12.23 22.97
N GLN A 379 33.66 11.91 24.28
CA GLN A 379 34.18 12.82 25.32
C GLN A 379 33.74 14.30 25.14
N ASN A 380 32.50 14.55 24.70
CA ASN A 380 31.97 15.89 24.39
C ASN A 380 32.60 16.62 23.18
N ASP A 381 33.09 15.91 22.16
CA ASP A 381 33.48 16.52 20.88
C ASP A 381 32.26 17.24 20.23
N PRO A 382 32.34 18.58 20.02
CA PRO A 382 31.24 19.35 19.44
C PRO A 382 30.81 18.89 18.03
N VAL A 383 31.74 18.39 17.21
CA VAL A 383 31.46 17.95 15.84
C VAL A 383 30.67 16.65 15.85
N LYS A 384 31.07 15.70 16.69
CA LYS A 384 30.34 14.45 16.91
C LYS A 384 28.95 14.70 17.51
N LYS A 385 28.86 15.62 18.48
CA LYS A 385 27.58 16.05 19.08
C LYS A 385 26.64 16.61 18.02
N ALA A 386 27.12 17.49 17.15
CA ALA A 386 26.32 18.04 16.06
C ALA A 386 25.87 16.97 15.04
N GLY A 387 26.74 16.00 14.72
CA GLY A 387 26.40 14.86 13.86
C GLY A 387 25.23 14.04 14.43
N LEU A 388 25.33 13.65 15.69
CA LEU A 388 24.29 12.88 16.35
C LEU A 388 22.95 13.61 16.45
N ILE A 389 22.97 14.91 16.76
CA ILE A 389 21.74 15.71 16.78
C ILE A 389 21.04 15.65 15.42
N ARG A 390 21.78 15.74 14.31
CA ARG A 390 21.20 15.58 12.97
C ARG A 390 20.63 14.17 12.76
N ASP A 391 21.32 13.14 13.24
CA ASP A 391 20.85 11.75 13.13
C ASP A 391 19.58 11.51 13.96
N MET A 392 19.45 12.14 15.13
CA MET A 392 18.22 12.09 15.95
C MET A 392 17.06 12.81 15.26
N VAL A 393 17.29 14.03 14.75
CA VAL A 393 16.26 14.80 14.03
C VAL A 393 15.83 14.07 12.75
N THR A 394 16.74 13.37 12.08
CA THR A 394 16.43 12.52 10.92
C THR A 394 15.53 11.35 11.30
N SER A 395 15.76 10.68 12.43
CA SER A 395 14.84 9.65 12.92
C SER A 395 13.47 10.22 13.28
N ILE A 396 13.45 11.37 13.97
CA ILE A 396 12.20 12.07 14.32
C ILE A 396 11.42 12.44 13.05
N SER A 397 12.09 12.83 11.97
CA SER A 397 11.43 13.20 10.71
C SER A 397 10.70 12.04 10.04
N LYS A 398 11.04 10.78 10.35
CA LYS A 398 10.35 9.59 9.86
C LYS A 398 9.03 9.30 10.59
N ILE A 399 8.83 9.85 11.79
CA ILE A 399 7.62 9.62 12.58
C ILE A 399 6.41 10.28 11.88
N PRO A 400 5.36 9.53 11.52
CA PRO A 400 4.19 10.09 10.85
C PRO A 400 3.43 11.10 11.73
N ASP A 401 3.27 10.77 13.01
CA ASP A 401 2.51 11.58 13.97
C ASP A 401 3.24 12.90 14.30
N ARG A 402 2.53 14.03 14.13
CA ARG A 402 3.10 15.38 14.36
C ARG A 402 3.28 15.71 15.84
N ILE A 403 2.40 15.23 16.70
CA ILE A 403 2.45 15.48 18.15
C ILE A 403 3.62 14.70 18.76
N GLN A 404 3.78 13.43 18.36
CA GLN A 404 4.92 12.63 18.78
C GLN A 404 6.25 13.27 18.35
N ARG A 405 6.33 13.78 17.11
CA ARG A 405 7.51 14.52 16.65
C ARG A 405 7.87 15.69 17.55
N GLU A 406 6.89 16.51 17.90
CA GLU A 406 7.08 17.66 18.80
C GLU A 406 7.62 17.21 20.17
N ILE A 407 7.02 16.18 20.77
CA ILE A 407 7.45 15.67 22.07
C ILE A 407 8.89 15.13 22.02
N TYR A 408 9.26 14.40 20.96
CA TYR A 408 10.63 13.90 20.81
C TYR A 408 11.64 15.02 20.53
N LEU A 409 11.24 16.10 19.84
CA LEU A 409 12.09 17.28 19.68
C LEU A 409 12.36 17.96 21.03
N GLN A 410 11.33 18.11 21.87
CA GLN A 410 11.48 18.65 23.22
C GLN A 410 12.41 17.80 24.09
N GLU A 411 12.31 16.47 24.02
CA GLU A 411 13.26 15.60 24.72
C GLU A 411 14.68 15.78 24.20
N THR A 412 14.84 15.80 22.87
CA THR A 412 16.15 15.96 22.23
C THR A 412 16.80 17.29 22.63
N ALA A 413 16.04 18.38 22.68
CA ALA A 413 16.50 19.70 23.10
C ALA A 413 17.03 19.67 24.56
N ARG A 414 16.28 19.01 25.45
CA ARG A 414 16.63 18.86 26.87
C ARG A 414 17.85 17.97 27.09
N ILE A 415 17.92 16.80 26.47
CA ILE A 415 19.04 15.85 26.64
C ILE A 415 20.33 16.41 26.03
N MET A 416 20.22 17.06 24.87
CA MET A 416 21.38 17.54 24.12
C MET A 416 21.80 18.97 24.48
N ASP A 417 21.07 19.64 25.37
CA ASP A 417 21.31 21.03 25.78
C ASP A 417 21.46 21.97 24.55
N ILE A 418 20.42 21.99 23.72
CA ILE A 418 20.34 22.79 22.50
C ILE A 418 18.96 23.45 22.40
N SER A 419 18.91 24.63 21.76
CA SER A 419 17.64 25.34 21.53
C SER A 419 16.68 24.52 20.66
N GLU A 420 15.45 24.36 21.14
CA GLU A 420 14.34 23.71 20.43
C GLU A 420 14.10 24.33 19.05
N GLN A 421 14.21 25.66 18.94
CA GLN A 421 14.03 26.38 17.68
C GLN A 421 15.02 25.91 16.59
N VAL A 422 16.24 25.57 16.97
CA VAL A 422 17.27 25.06 16.03
C VAL A 422 16.86 23.69 15.51
N LEU A 423 16.31 22.83 16.36
CA LEU A 423 15.86 21.50 15.98
C LEU A 423 14.62 21.56 15.08
N VAL A 424 13.65 22.42 15.40
CA VAL A 424 12.45 22.66 14.58
C VAL A 424 12.83 23.13 13.17
N ASN A 425 13.74 24.11 13.08
CA ASN A 425 14.22 24.61 11.79
C ASN A 425 14.94 23.51 10.98
N THR A 426 15.75 22.68 11.65
CA THR A 426 16.44 21.56 11.01
C THR A 426 15.45 20.51 10.50
N LEU A 427 14.44 20.17 11.30
CA LEU A 427 13.37 19.25 10.90
C LEU A 427 12.62 19.77 9.67
N ALA A 428 12.27 21.05 9.63
CA ALA A 428 11.60 21.66 8.48
C ALA A 428 12.43 21.55 7.18
N GLN A 429 13.74 21.78 7.27
CA GLN A 429 14.67 21.62 6.14
C GLN A 429 14.74 20.17 5.63
N LEU A 430 14.77 19.20 6.55
CA LEU A 430 14.78 17.77 6.18
C LEU A 430 13.49 17.35 5.50
N ILE A 431 12.33 17.76 6.02
CA ILE A 431 11.03 17.45 5.42
C ILE A 431 10.93 18.04 4.02
N GLN A 432 11.37 19.29 3.84
CA GLN A 432 11.37 19.93 2.51
C GLN A 432 12.29 19.22 1.52
N LYS A 433 13.46 18.75 1.98
CA LYS A 433 14.40 17.98 1.16
C LYS A 433 13.82 16.61 0.76
N ASP A 434 13.21 15.89 1.69
CA ASP A 434 12.58 14.59 1.42
C ASP A 434 11.46 14.75 0.36
N VAL A 435 10.60 15.77 0.46
CA VAL A 435 9.57 16.05 -0.56
C VAL A 435 10.18 16.28 -1.96
N VAL A 436 11.29 17.01 -2.05
CA VAL A 436 12.00 17.26 -3.31
C VAL A 436 12.68 15.98 -3.85
N GLU A 437 13.24 15.14 -2.98
CA GLU A 437 13.89 13.88 -3.37
C GLU A 437 12.89 12.79 -3.74
N THR A 438 11.76 12.66 -3.04
CA THR A 438 10.68 11.72 -3.39
C THR A 438 10.08 12.08 -4.74
N GLY A 439 9.89 13.38 -5.03
CA GLY A 439 9.49 13.85 -6.35
C GLY A 439 10.51 13.55 -7.46
N LYS A 440 11.80 13.44 -7.14
CA LYS A 440 12.86 13.00 -8.07
C LYS A 440 12.94 11.48 -8.22
N LYS A 441 12.72 10.71 -7.14
CA LYS A 441 12.72 9.23 -7.13
C LYS A 441 11.50 8.65 -7.84
N GLN A 442 10.31 9.20 -7.67
CA GLN A 442 9.14 8.82 -8.48
C GLN A 442 9.39 9.06 -9.98
N LYS A 443 10.14 10.11 -10.32
CA LYS A 443 10.62 10.39 -11.70
C LYS A 443 11.72 9.44 -12.19
N GLN A 444 12.39 8.70 -11.30
CA GLN A 444 13.43 7.72 -11.62
C GLN A 444 12.91 6.27 -11.62
N GLU A 445 11.99 5.89 -10.73
CA GLU A 445 11.39 4.55 -10.71
C GLU A 445 10.49 4.31 -11.93
N GLN A 446 9.87 5.36 -12.49
CA GLN A 446 9.23 5.30 -13.81
C GLN A 446 10.20 4.94 -14.96
N LYS A 447 11.53 5.05 -14.77
CA LYS A 447 12.53 4.66 -15.78
C LYS A 447 12.96 3.18 -15.69
N ALA A 448 12.60 2.44 -14.65
CA ALA A 448 13.12 1.09 -14.39
C ALA A 448 12.33 -0.04 -15.08
N PHE A 449 11.16 0.24 -15.65
CA PHE A 449 10.44 -0.67 -16.55
C PHE A 449 10.82 -0.37 -18.02
N GLU A 450 12.04 -0.71 -18.42
CA GLU A 450 12.40 -0.80 -19.84
C GLU A 450 11.94 -2.16 -20.40
N VAL A 451 10.79 -2.14 -21.08
CA VAL A 451 10.39 -3.19 -22.02
C VAL A 451 11.38 -3.18 -23.19
N VAL A 452 11.74 -4.38 -23.65
CA VAL A 452 12.64 -4.67 -24.78
C VAL A 452 12.43 -3.69 -25.93
N LYS A 453 13.52 -3.01 -26.30
CA LYS A 453 13.62 -2.01 -27.37
C LYS A 453 12.98 -2.49 -28.68
N ASN A 454 11.96 -1.76 -29.13
CA ASN A 454 11.72 -1.58 -30.56
C ASN A 454 12.46 -0.30 -30.97
N GLU A 455 13.36 -0.42 -31.94
CA GLU A 455 14.18 0.68 -32.45
C GLU A 455 13.31 1.60 -33.31
N ASN A 456 12.75 2.65 -32.70
CA ASN A 456 12.48 3.95 -33.34
C ASN A 456 12.18 4.99 -32.25
N PRO A 457 12.91 6.11 -32.18
CA PRO A 457 12.67 7.12 -31.17
C PRO A 457 11.49 8.00 -31.59
N GLU A 458 10.27 7.66 -31.17
CA GLU A 458 9.17 8.62 -31.24
C GLU A 458 9.25 9.57 -30.05
N GLN A 459 9.45 10.84 -30.38
CA GLN A 459 9.51 11.97 -29.48
C GLN A 459 8.19 12.04 -28.69
N SER A 460 8.28 12.15 -27.37
CA SER A 460 7.14 12.53 -26.53
C SER A 460 6.59 13.87 -27.01
N GLN A 461 5.48 13.84 -27.75
CA GLN A 461 4.80 15.04 -28.24
C GLN A 461 4.20 15.79 -27.04
N ARG A 462 4.49 17.10 -26.94
CA ARG A 462 3.72 18.00 -26.05
C ARG A 462 2.27 17.93 -26.51
N ILE A 463 1.35 17.58 -25.62
CA ILE A 463 -0.09 17.67 -25.89
C ILE A 463 -0.40 19.14 -26.20
N ASP A 464 -0.86 19.41 -27.42
CA ASP A 464 -1.29 20.74 -27.83
C ASP A 464 -2.75 20.94 -27.40
N VAL A 465 -2.95 21.77 -26.37
CA VAL A 465 -4.28 22.05 -25.80
C VAL A 465 -5.22 22.69 -26.83
N LEU A 466 -4.67 23.50 -27.75
CA LEU A 466 -5.47 24.12 -28.81
C LEU A 466 -5.94 23.08 -29.82
N TYR A 467 -5.05 22.16 -30.21
CA TYR A 467 -5.37 21.05 -31.10
C TYR A 467 -6.55 20.23 -30.56
N GLU A 468 -6.54 19.87 -29.28
CA GLU A 468 -7.63 19.11 -28.66
C GLU A 468 -8.97 19.87 -28.63
N LEU A 469 -8.94 21.18 -28.37
CA LEU A 469 -10.15 22.01 -28.35
C LEU A 469 -10.75 22.17 -29.77
N GLU A 470 -9.91 22.37 -30.78
CA GLU A 470 -10.35 22.45 -32.17
C GLU A 470 -10.87 21.11 -32.67
N ARG A 471 -10.20 20.00 -32.31
CA ARG A 471 -10.66 18.64 -32.59
C ARG A 471 -12.06 18.39 -32.00
N LYS A 472 -12.30 18.82 -30.76
CA LYS A 472 -13.62 18.74 -30.12
C LYS A 472 -14.70 19.54 -30.83
N ILE A 473 -14.38 20.69 -31.42
CA ILE A 473 -15.35 21.45 -32.23
C ILE A 473 -15.76 20.63 -33.45
N ILE A 474 -14.82 20.00 -34.14
CA ILE A 474 -15.11 19.12 -35.28
C ILE A 474 -15.94 17.91 -34.85
N GLU A 475 -15.58 17.29 -33.73
CA GLU A 475 -16.34 16.18 -33.13
C GLU A 475 -17.80 16.56 -32.85
N ILE A 476 -18.04 17.71 -32.20
CA ILE A 476 -19.39 18.21 -31.91
C ILE A 476 -20.18 18.44 -33.21
N LEU A 477 -19.55 19.00 -34.24
CA LEU A 477 -20.20 19.20 -35.53
C LEU A 477 -20.57 17.87 -36.19
N LEU A 478 -19.70 16.85 -36.09
CA LEU A 478 -19.94 15.53 -36.69
C LEU A 478 -21.08 14.78 -36.00
N LEU A 479 -21.11 14.81 -34.67
CA LEU A 479 -22.07 14.05 -33.87
C LEU A 479 -23.41 14.76 -33.70
N TYR A 480 -23.37 16.08 -33.53
CA TYR A 480 -24.53 16.87 -33.09
C TYR A 480 -24.86 18.06 -33.98
N GLY A 481 -24.07 18.35 -35.02
CA GLY A 481 -24.22 19.58 -35.82
C GLY A 481 -25.63 19.84 -36.33
N ASN A 482 -26.36 18.81 -36.78
CA ASN A 482 -27.73 18.96 -37.30
C ASN A 482 -28.84 18.92 -36.23
N LYS A 483 -28.51 18.77 -34.95
CA LYS A 483 -29.51 18.81 -33.86
C LYS A 483 -29.86 20.25 -33.52
N THR A 484 -31.13 20.48 -33.15
CA THR A 484 -31.62 21.77 -32.66
C THR A 484 -31.65 21.74 -31.15
N GLU A 485 -31.02 22.73 -30.52
CA GLU A 485 -30.96 22.91 -29.07
C GLU A 485 -31.30 24.35 -28.71
N GLU A 486 -31.77 24.57 -27.48
CA GLU A 486 -32.09 25.89 -26.93
C GLU A 486 -30.85 26.47 -26.25
N PHE A 487 -30.31 27.59 -26.76
CA PHE A 487 -29.13 28.27 -26.22
C PHE A 487 -29.49 29.61 -25.59
N GLU A 488 -28.71 30.02 -24.59
CA GLU A 488 -28.84 31.32 -23.92
C GLU A 488 -28.00 32.41 -24.63
N ASP A 489 -28.67 33.42 -25.18
CA ASP A 489 -28.07 34.63 -25.73
C ASP A 489 -28.15 35.79 -24.72
N VAL A 490 -27.07 36.55 -24.56
CA VAL A 490 -27.07 37.76 -23.72
C VAL A 490 -27.24 38.97 -24.63
N ILE A 491 -28.33 39.71 -24.44
CA ILE A 491 -28.66 40.90 -25.25
C ILE A 491 -28.72 42.12 -24.36
N LEU A 492 -28.15 43.23 -24.83
CA LEU A 492 -28.28 44.53 -24.17
C LEU A 492 -29.60 45.18 -24.58
N ARG A 493 -30.54 45.38 -23.65
CA ARG A 493 -31.79 46.14 -23.86
C ARG A 493 -31.84 47.35 -22.94
N ALA A 494 -32.32 48.48 -23.47
CA ALA A 494 -32.63 49.62 -22.62
C ALA A 494 -33.90 49.31 -21.81
N ASN A 495 -33.81 49.43 -20.48
CA ASN A 495 -34.98 49.37 -19.59
C ASN A 495 -35.87 50.61 -19.80
N GLU A 496 -37.05 50.64 -19.18
CA GLU A 496 -38.02 51.74 -19.35
C GLU A 496 -37.48 53.13 -18.91
N GLU A 497 -36.36 53.17 -18.20
CA GLU A 497 -35.66 54.38 -17.73
C GLU A 497 -34.47 54.78 -18.63
N GLY A 498 -34.21 54.03 -19.70
CA GLY A 498 -33.15 54.31 -20.68
C GLY A 498 -31.76 53.78 -20.30
N GLU A 499 -31.64 52.99 -19.24
CA GLU A 499 -30.39 52.33 -18.85
C GLU A 499 -30.25 50.97 -19.57
N ILE A 500 -29.03 50.65 -20.01
CA ILE A 500 -28.74 49.42 -20.75
C ILE A 500 -28.57 48.27 -19.75
N GLU A 501 -29.49 47.29 -19.78
CA GLU A 501 -29.42 46.06 -18.99
C GLU A 501 -29.11 44.84 -19.87
N GLU A 502 -28.33 43.90 -19.33
CA GLU A 502 -28.11 42.58 -19.93
C GLU A 502 -29.30 41.66 -19.63
N VAL A 503 -30.04 41.28 -20.67
CA VAL A 503 -31.15 40.34 -20.59
C VAL A 503 -30.76 39.05 -21.31
N THR A 504 -30.87 37.92 -20.61
CA THR A 504 -30.67 36.59 -21.21
C THR A 504 -31.96 36.13 -21.89
N GLU A 505 -31.91 35.86 -23.19
CA GLU A 505 -33.01 35.32 -23.98
C GLU A 505 -32.62 33.93 -24.48
N LYS A 506 -33.52 32.95 -24.34
CA LYS A 506 -33.32 31.61 -24.87
C LYS A 506 -33.78 31.54 -26.32
N LYS A 507 -32.94 31.01 -27.20
CA LYS A 507 -33.22 30.85 -28.62
C LYS A 507 -32.81 29.48 -29.12
N GLU A 508 -33.63 28.93 -30.00
CA GLU A 508 -33.35 27.65 -30.64
C GLU A 508 -32.40 27.85 -31.84
N TYR A 509 -31.27 27.16 -31.82
CA TYR A 509 -30.33 27.10 -32.94
C TYR A 509 -30.01 25.66 -33.28
N LYS A 510 -29.72 25.38 -34.56
CA LYS A 510 -28.96 24.17 -34.86
C LYS A 510 -27.56 24.30 -34.27
N VAL A 511 -26.98 23.21 -33.76
CA VAL A 511 -25.66 23.22 -33.13
C VAL A 511 -24.59 23.82 -34.05
N TYR A 512 -24.60 23.47 -35.34
CA TYR A 512 -23.64 24.05 -36.29
C TYR A 512 -23.82 25.58 -36.46
N GLN A 513 -25.05 26.08 -36.41
CA GLN A 513 -25.34 27.51 -36.50
C GLN A 513 -24.84 28.25 -35.26
N ARG A 514 -25.03 27.65 -34.07
CA ARG A 514 -24.53 28.22 -32.82
C ARG A 514 -23.01 28.34 -32.82
N ILE A 515 -22.31 27.28 -33.21
CA ILE A 515 -20.84 27.29 -33.31
C ILE A 515 -20.39 28.32 -34.35
N TYR A 516 -21.03 28.35 -35.52
CA TYR A 516 -20.71 29.28 -36.59
C TYR A 516 -20.87 30.75 -36.17
N LEU A 517 -22.02 31.11 -35.60
CA LEU A 517 -22.27 32.46 -35.09
C LEU A 517 -21.28 32.83 -33.99
N SER A 518 -20.98 31.92 -33.07
CA SER A 518 -20.05 32.19 -31.97
C SER A 518 -18.63 32.48 -32.46
N LEU A 519 -18.10 31.67 -33.38
CA LEU A 519 -16.76 31.86 -33.93
C LEU A 519 -16.68 33.11 -34.81
N GLN A 520 -17.76 33.44 -35.53
CA GLN A 520 -17.85 34.64 -36.34
C GLN A 520 -17.94 35.92 -35.48
N GLU A 521 -18.72 35.89 -34.40
CA GLU A 521 -18.78 36.99 -33.41
C GLU A 521 -17.42 37.26 -32.77
N ASP A 522 -16.63 36.20 -32.54
CA ASP A 522 -15.29 36.32 -31.95
C ASP A 522 -14.20 36.66 -33.00
N GLU A 523 -14.53 36.67 -34.29
CA GLU A 523 -13.57 36.79 -35.41
C GLU A 523 -12.45 35.72 -35.35
N VAL A 524 -12.77 34.49 -34.93
CA VAL A 524 -11.81 33.40 -34.72
C VAL A 524 -11.85 32.39 -35.87
N GLU A 525 -10.67 32.05 -36.40
CA GLU A 525 -10.46 30.89 -37.27
C GLU A 525 -9.69 29.78 -36.54
N LEU A 526 -9.99 28.51 -36.85
CA LEU A 526 -9.25 27.37 -36.32
C LEU A 526 -7.78 27.43 -36.77
N ALA A 527 -6.84 27.31 -35.83
CA ALA A 527 -5.41 27.40 -36.07
C ALA A 527 -4.88 26.21 -36.87
N ASN A 528 -5.43 25.00 -36.66
CA ASN A 528 -5.05 23.83 -37.43
C ASN A 528 -5.62 23.92 -38.87
N PRO A 529 -4.78 23.86 -39.92
CA PRO A 529 -5.24 23.92 -41.31
C PRO A 529 -6.25 22.83 -41.68
N LEU A 530 -6.04 21.61 -41.17
CA LEU A 530 -6.90 20.46 -41.44
C LEU A 530 -8.28 20.64 -40.82
N PHE A 531 -8.34 21.03 -39.55
CA PHE A 531 -9.61 21.30 -38.87
C PHE A 531 -10.33 22.51 -39.49
N ARG A 532 -9.60 23.54 -39.94
CA ARG A 532 -10.18 24.67 -40.66
C ARG A 532 -10.85 24.24 -41.97
N GLU A 533 -10.19 23.38 -42.75
CA GLU A 533 -10.78 22.84 -43.98
C GLU A 533 -12.00 21.98 -43.70
N ILE A 534 -11.93 21.07 -42.72
CA ILE A 534 -13.07 20.23 -42.32
C ILE A 534 -14.23 21.11 -41.84
N TYR A 535 -13.97 22.08 -40.95
CA TYR A 535 -14.98 23.00 -40.45
C TYR A 535 -15.71 23.74 -41.58
N ASN A 536 -14.96 24.33 -42.51
CA ASN A 536 -15.53 25.08 -43.63
C ASN A 536 -16.37 24.18 -44.55
N ASP A 537 -15.89 22.97 -44.84
CA ASP A 537 -16.61 21.99 -45.63
C ASP A 537 -17.91 21.54 -44.93
N MET A 538 -17.85 21.25 -43.63
CA MET A 538 -19.02 20.90 -42.82
C MET A 538 -20.07 22.00 -42.79
N VAL A 539 -19.67 23.26 -42.53
CA VAL A 539 -20.61 24.39 -42.52
C VAL A 539 -21.27 24.57 -43.89
N ASN A 540 -20.51 24.44 -44.98
CA ASN A 540 -21.06 24.47 -46.33
C ASN A 540 -22.02 23.29 -46.59
N TYR A 541 -21.67 22.10 -46.13
CA TYR A 541 -22.50 20.90 -46.26
C TYR A 541 -23.83 21.06 -45.51
N PHE A 542 -23.82 21.58 -44.27
CA PHE A 542 -25.04 21.86 -43.50
C PHE A 542 -25.91 22.96 -44.12
N HIS A 543 -25.32 23.93 -44.82
CA HIS A 543 -26.09 24.93 -45.56
C HIS A 543 -26.76 24.38 -46.82
N GLN A 544 -26.17 23.35 -47.44
CA GLN A 544 -26.68 22.76 -48.69
C GLN A 544 -27.63 21.58 -48.46
N ASN A 545 -27.55 20.91 -47.31
CA ASN A 545 -28.31 19.69 -47.01
C ASN A 545 -29.14 19.84 -45.72
N GLU A 546 -30.44 19.53 -45.77
CA GLU A 546 -31.31 19.60 -44.59
C GLU A 546 -31.04 18.49 -43.55
N SER A 547 -30.50 17.36 -44.00
CA SER A 547 -30.16 16.20 -43.17
C SER A 547 -28.68 15.85 -43.29
N PHE A 548 -28.03 15.60 -42.15
CA PHE A 548 -26.64 15.14 -42.09
C PHE A 548 -26.56 13.63 -41.88
N ASN A 549 -25.76 12.96 -42.71
CA ASN A 549 -25.42 11.54 -42.55
C ASN A 549 -23.89 11.39 -42.69
N THR A 550 -23.26 10.85 -41.65
CA THR A 550 -21.81 10.74 -41.54
C THR A 550 -21.18 9.88 -42.65
N GLU A 551 -21.80 8.77 -43.04
CA GLU A 551 -21.30 7.90 -44.12
C GLU A 551 -21.33 8.62 -45.48
N HIS A 552 -22.43 9.33 -45.76
CA HIS A 552 -22.56 10.12 -46.99
C HIS A 552 -21.60 11.31 -47.03
N TYR A 553 -21.35 11.92 -45.88
CA TYR A 553 -20.40 13.02 -45.73
C TYR A 553 -18.95 12.55 -46.00
N LEU A 554 -18.55 11.42 -45.40
CA LEU A 554 -17.21 10.82 -45.61
C LEU A 554 -16.92 10.50 -47.09
N MET A 555 -17.94 10.11 -47.87
CA MET A 555 -17.76 9.86 -49.31
C MET A 555 -17.51 11.12 -50.15
N HIS A 556 -17.86 12.30 -49.63
CA HIS A 556 -17.68 13.57 -50.34
C HIS A 556 -16.33 14.24 -50.02
N LEU A 557 -15.68 13.83 -48.92
CA LEU A 557 -14.43 14.39 -48.45
C LEU A 557 -13.23 13.95 -49.27
N ALA A 558 -12.23 14.81 -49.36
CA ALA A 558 -10.91 14.43 -49.87
C ALA A 558 -10.29 13.34 -48.97
N PRO A 559 -9.46 12.42 -49.51
CA PRO A 559 -8.94 11.27 -48.76
C PRO A 559 -8.23 11.64 -47.46
N GLU A 560 -7.50 12.75 -47.45
CA GLU A 560 -6.76 13.25 -46.28
C GLU A 560 -7.70 13.73 -45.17
N LEU A 561 -8.80 14.42 -45.51
CA LEU A 561 -9.81 14.88 -44.56
C LEU A 561 -10.65 13.73 -44.01
N ALA A 562 -11.00 12.77 -44.89
CA ALA A 562 -11.79 11.60 -44.52
C ALA A 562 -11.08 10.71 -43.49
N GLN A 563 -9.74 10.61 -43.57
CA GLN A 563 -8.95 9.88 -42.60
C GLN A 563 -9.05 10.50 -41.21
N GLU A 564 -8.82 11.81 -41.08
CA GLU A 564 -8.89 12.51 -39.79
C GLU A 564 -10.30 12.45 -39.18
N VAL A 565 -11.35 12.63 -40.00
CA VAL A 565 -12.74 12.52 -39.54
C VAL A 565 -13.04 11.10 -39.04
N THR A 566 -12.53 10.08 -39.71
CA THR A 566 -12.68 8.68 -39.28
C THR A 566 -11.95 8.43 -37.96
N ASP A 567 -10.75 8.97 -37.79
CA ASP A 567 -9.96 8.85 -36.55
C ASP A 567 -10.65 9.55 -35.38
N ILE A 568 -11.32 10.68 -35.61
CA ILE A 568 -12.15 11.36 -34.60
C ILE A 568 -13.31 10.47 -34.15
N LEU A 569 -14.05 9.88 -35.09
CA LEU A 569 -15.21 9.02 -34.80
C LEU A 569 -14.81 7.70 -34.12
N MET A 570 -13.72 7.06 -34.55
CA MET A 570 -13.23 5.80 -33.96
C MET A 570 -12.76 5.97 -32.52
N HIS A 571 -12.20 7.13 -32.19
CA HIS A 571 -11.81 7.43 -30.80
C HIS A 571 -13.03 7.61 -29.89
N GLU A 572 -14.15 8.10 -30.42
CA GLU A 572 -15.39 8.25 -29.65
C GLU A 572 -16.03 6.90 -29.31
N GLU A 573 -16.07 5.95 -30.26
CA GLU A 573 -16.59 4.60 -30.02
C GLU A 573 -15.81 3.83 -28.93
N ARG A 574 -14.51 4.11 -28.76
CA ARG A 574 -13.68 3.51 -27.70
C ARG A 574 -14.02 4.00 -26.29
N GLU A 575 -14.61 5.19 -26.14
CA GLU A 575 -14.95 5.78 -24.84
C GLU A 575 -16.41 5.51 -24.41
N VAL A 576 -17.14 4.67 -25.15
CA VAL A 576 -18.48 4.19 -24.74
C VAL A 576 -18.35 3.12 -23.66
N LEU A 577 -18.36 3.56 -22.40
CA LEU A 577 -18.40 2.67 -21.22
C LEU A 577 -19.75 1.94 -21.12
N HIS A 578 -19.73 0.61 -21.23
CA HIS A 578 -20.94 -0.21 -21.12
C HIS A 578 -21.52 -0.24 -19.68
N ASN A 579 -22.85 -0.15 -19.59
CA ASN A 579 -23.69 -0.72 -18.53
C ASN A 579 -23.83 0.04 -17.18
N TRP A 580 -24.10 1.35 -17.24
CA TRP A 580 -24.41 2.17 -16.05
C TRP A 580 -25.86 2.02 -15.54
N GLU A 581 -26.82 1.63 -16.39
CA GLU A 581 -28.21 1.36 -15.96
C GLU A 581 -28.31 0.24 -14.91
N GLY A 582 -27.34 -0.69 -14.88
CA GLY A 582 -27.23 -1.72 -13.84
C GLY A 582 -26.73 -1.22 -12.49
N GLN A 583 -26.18 -0.01 -12.40
CA GLN A 583 -25.57 0.56 -11.18
C GLN A 583 -26.43 1.65 -10.50
N ASN A 584 -27.66 1.91 -10.96
CA ASN A 584 -28.56 2.92 -10.38
C ASN A 584 -27.94 4.34 -10.28
N ILE A 585 -26.91 4.63 -11.08
CA ILE A 585 -26.37 5.98 -11.24
C ILE A 585 -26.99 6.53 -12.54
N ILE A 586 -27.91 7.48 -12.40
CA ILE A 586 -28.49 8.19 -13.54
C ILE A 586 -27.44 9.19 -14.04
N VAL A 587 -26.58 8.75 -14.95
CA VAL A 587 -25.76 9.66 -15.74
C VAL A 587 -26.68 10.31 -16.76
N LYS A 588 -26.75 11.65 -16.78
CA LYS A 588 -27.41 12.34 -17.90
C LYS A 588 -26.72 11.91 -19.18
N GLN A 589 -27.46 11.25 -20.06
CA GLN A 589 -26.92 10.78 -21.33
C GLN A 589 -26.42 11.99 -22.13
N LYS A 590 -25.31 11.86 -22.90
CA LYS A 590 -24.64 13.00 -23.58
C LYS A 590 -25.56 13.74 -24.55
N ASP A 591 -26.60 13.07 -25.05
CA ASP A 591 -27.68 13.63 -25.87
C ASP A 591 -28.63 14.58 -25.10
N GLN A 592 -28.66 14.51 -23.76
CA GLN A 592 -29.43 15.40 -22.88
C GLN A 592 -28.61 16.59 -22.36
N THR A 593 -27.34 16.73 -22.76
CA THR A 593 -26.43 17.79 -22.32
C THR A 593 -25.73 18.48 -23.49
N ILE A 594 -26.30 18.42 -24.70
CA ILE A 594 -25.66 18.97 -25.92
C ILE A 594 -25.48 20.49 -25.79
N GLU A 595 -26.50 21.23 -25.35
CA GLU A 595 -26.41 22.67 -25.06
C GLU A 595 -25.21 23.00 -24.17
N GLN A 596 -25.11 22.31 -23.03
CA GLN A 596 -24.05 22.51 -22.05
C GLN A 596 -22.68 22.17 -22.65
N TYR A 597 -22.57 21.04 -23.35
CA TYR A 597 -21.32 20.58 -23.95
C TYR A 597 -20.80 21.55 -25.02
N VAL A 598 -21.69 22.04 -25.89
CA VAL A 598 -21.35 23.05 -26.92
C VAL A 598 -20.91 24.36 -26.26
N SER A 599 -21.67 24.83 -25.27
CA SER A 599 -21.40 26.11 -24.59
C SER A 599 -20.09 26.07 -23.79
N GLU A 600 -19.83 24.98 -23.06
CA GLU A 600 -18.57 24.80 -22.32
C GLU A 600 -17.36 24.69 -23.26
N THR A 601 -17.49 24.01 -24.40
CA THR A 601 -16.41 23.90 -25.38
C THR A 601 -16.05 25.26 -25.98
N ILE A 602 -17.05 26.04 -26.40
CA ILE A 602 -16.85 27.40 -26.94
C ILE A 602 -16.25 28.32 -25.87
N LEU A 603 -16.79 28.32 -24.65
CA LEU A 603 -16.28 29.14 -23.54
C LEU A 603 -14.85 28.75 -23.15
N THR A 604 -14.50 27.47 -23.21
CA THR A 604 -13.14 26.99 -22.93
C THR A 604 -12.17 27.43 -24.02
N LEU A 605 -12.58 27.39 -25.30
CA LEU A 605 -11.79 27.91 -26.40
C LEU A 605 -11.55 29.43 -26.23
N ARG A 606 -12.62 30.20 -25.98
CA ARG A 606 -12.53 31.65 -25.72
C ARG A 606 -11.58 31.96 -24.56
N TRP A 607 -11.73 31.24 -23.45
CA TRP A 607 -10.86 31.38 -22.29
C TRP A 607 -9.39 31.14 -22.66
N TYR A 608 -9.09 30.06 -23.40
CA TYR A 608 -7.72 29.73 -23.80
C TYR A 608 -7.12 30.76 -24.77
N LEU A 609 -7.89 31.24 -25.74
CA LEU A 609 -7.43 32.25 -26.70
C LEU A 609 -7.18 33.60 -26.02
N VAL A 610 -8.07 34.04 -25.11
CA VAL A 610 -7.87 35.28 -24.36
C VAL A 610 -6.68 35.17 -23.41
N ASP A 611 -6.46 34.02 -22.77
CA ASP A 611 -5.28 33.79 -21.92
C ASP A 611 -3.98 33.91 -22.73
N ARG A 612 -3.95 33.36 -23.96
CA ARG A 612 -2.83 33.54 -24.89
C ARG A 612 -2.59 35.01 -25.26
N ILE A 613 -3.65 35.77 -25.53
CA ILE A 613 -3.54 37.22 -25.80
C ILE A 613 -2.95 37.94 -24.59
N ILE A 614 -3.38 37.59 -23.37
CA ILE A 614 -2.83 38.19 -22.14
C ILE A 614 -1.34 37.87 -21.98
N GLU A 615 -0.93 36.62 -22.22
CA GLU A 615 0.48 36.23 -22.14
C GLU A 615 1.33 36.94 -23.20
N GLU A 616 0.80 37.15 -24.41
CA GLU A 616 1.46 37.95 -25.45
C GLU A 616 1.57 39.44 -25.06
N LEU A 617 0.51 40.01 -24.49
CA LEU A 617 0.50 41.38 -23.96
C LEU A 617 1.50 41.52 -22.81
N LYS A 618 1.60 40.55 -21.89
CA LYS A 618 2.64 40.54 -20.84
C LYS A 618 4.04 40.48 -21.43
N GLY A 619 4.24 39.64 -22.45
CA GLY A 619 5.52 39.50 -23.15
C GLY A 619 5.98 40.77 -23.87
N SER A 620 5.06 41.63 -24.27
CA SER A 620 5.34 42.91 -24.94
C SER A 620 5.62 44.09 -23.98
N ILE A 621 5.49 43.90 -22.66
CA ILE A 621 5.82 44.91 -21.65
C ILE A 621 7.34 45.15 -21.64
N THR A 622 7.76 46.37 -21.99
CA THR A 622 9.18 46.74 -21.99
C THR A 622 9.60 47.29 -20.62
N SER A 623 10.80 46.95 -20.17
CA SER A 623 11.36 47.35 -18.87
C SER A 623 12.36 48.51 -19.05
N GLY A 624 11.88 49.71 -19.39
CA GLY A 624 12.70 50.90 -19.58
C GLY A 624 12.28 52.08 -18.70
N PRO A 625 13.17 53.05 -18.39
CA PRO A 625 12.81 54.21 -17.56
C PRO A 625 11.76 55.14 -18.19
N ASP A 626 11.62 55.11 -19.52
CA ASP A 626 10.67 55.92 -20.31
C ASP A 626 9.62 55.05 -21.05
N SER A 627 9.43 53.78 -20.68
CA SER A 627 8.45 52.91 -21.32
C SER A 627 7.04 53.17 -20.78
N ASP A 628 6.18 53.79 -21.60
CA ASP A 628 4.75 53.94 -21.32
C ASP A 628 4.01 52.64 -21.66
N ASN A 629 3.82 51.79 -20.64
CA ASN A 629 3.08 50.52 -20.75
C ASN A 629 1.60 50.67 -20.36
N THR A 630 1.09 51.91 -20.22
CA THR A 630 -0.23 52.17 -19.62
C THR A 630 -1.37 51.62 -20.48
N GLU A 631 -1.25 51.73 -21.81
CA GLU A 631 -2.22 51.19 -22.76
C GLU A 631 -2.22 49.64 -22.76
N THR A 632 -1.05 49.01 -22.84
CA THR A 632 -0.90 47.54 -22.79
C THR A 632 -1.43 46.95 -21.49
N LEU A 633 -1.19 47.62 -20.36
CA LEU A 633 -1.71 47.20 -19.05
C LEU A 633 -3.22 47.39 -18.94
N SER A 634 -3.77 48.47 -19.50
CA SER A 634 -5.23 48.67 -19.57
C SER A 634 -5.90 47.56 -20.39
N MET A 635 -5.35 47.25 -21.57
CA MET A 635 -5.85 46.17 -22.42
C MET A 635 -5.77 44.80 -21.73
N ALA A 636 -4.64 44.48 -21.08
CA ALA A 636 -4.50 43.24 -20.33
C ALA A 636 -5.51 43.16 -19.17
N MET A 637 -5.77 44.28 -18.46
CA MET A 637 -6.76 44.35 -17.39
C MET A 637 -8.19 44.10 -17.91
N ASP A 638 -8.53 44.63 -19.08
CA ASP A 638 -9.83 44.41 -19.71
C ASP A 638 -10.01 42.97 -20.18
N TYR A 639 -8.99 42.33 -20.76
CA TYR A 639 -9.01 40.91 -21.07
C TYR A 639 -9.09 40.02 -19.81
N TYR A 640 -8.46 40.43 -18.71
CA TYR A 640 -8.62 39.75 -17.42
C TYR A 640 -10.07 39.79 -16.89
N LYS A 641 -10.79 40.91 -17.08
CA LYS A 641 -12.23 40.98 -16.75
C LYS A 641 -13.02 39.98 -17.60
N LEU A 642 -12.69 39.85 -18.88
CA LEU A 642 -13.33 38.91 -19.79
C LEU A 642 -13.07 37.44 -19.41
N ILE A 643 -11.82 37.07 -19.08
CA ILE A 643 -11.47 35.73 -18.56
C ILE A 643 -12.25 35.40 -17.27
N ASN A 644 -12.39 36.36 -16.37
CA ASN A 644 -13.14 36.16 -15.13
C ASN A 644 -14.62 35.91 -15.41
N SER A 645 -15.21 36.60 -16.39
CA SER A 645 -16.58 36.36 -16.84
C SER A 645 -16.75 34.93 -17.38
N PHE A 646 -15.84 34.47 -18.26
CA PHE A 646 -15.87 33.10 -18.78
C PHE A 646 -15.67 32.04 -17.69
N SER A 647 -14.73 32.28 -16.76
CA SER A 647 -14.45 31.36 -15.65
C SER A 647 -15.66 31.22 -14.71
N SER A 648 -16.36 32.33 -14.45
CA SER A 648 -17.61 32.34 -13.68
C SER A 648 -18.70 31.51 -14.37
N LYS A 649 -18.87 31.68 -15.68
CA LYS A 649 -19.84 30.90 -16.48
C LYS A 649 -19.49 29.41 -16.58
N LEU A 650 -18.19 29.07 -16.59
CA LEU A 650 -17.68 27.69 -16.58
C LEU A 650 -17.68 27.04 -15.18
N GLY A 651 -18.08 27.76 -14.12
CA GLY A 651 -18.01 27.28 -12.73
C GLY A 651 -16.58 27.05 -12.23
N ARG A 652 -15.56 27.62 -12.88
CA ARG A 652 -14.14 27.47 -12.53
C ARG A 652 -13.71 28.54 -11.53
N VAL A 653 -13.19 28.11 -10.38
CA VAL A 653 -12.58 29.01 -9.39
C VAL A 653 -11.15 29.32 -9.82
N MET A 654 -10.89 30.56 -10.26
CA MET A 654 -9.53 31.04 -10.53
C MET A 654 -8.80 31.28 -9.20
N SER A 655 -7.73 30.52 -8.93
CA SER A 655 -6.82 30.80 -7.82
C SER A 655 -6.14 32.15 -8.09
N ARG A 656 -6.43 33.16 -7.27
CA ARG A 656 -5.83 34.50 -7.36
C ARG A 656 -4.38 34.53 -6.84
N TYR A 657 -3.52 33.60 -7.23
CA TYR A 657 -2.08 33.69 -7.02
C TYR A 657 -1.36 32.80 -8.05
N SER A 658 -0.80 33.44 -9.08
CA SER A 658 0.32 32.94 -9.87
C SER A 658 1.29 34.09 -10.05
#